data_AF-A0A442B2U8-F1
#
_entry.id   AF-A0A442B2U8-F1
#
_cell.length_a   1.000
_cell.length_b   1.000
_cell.length_c   1.000
_cell.angle_alpha   90.00
_cell.angle_beta   90.00
_cell.angle_gamma   90.00
#
_symmetry.space_group_name_H-M   'P 1'
#
loop_
_entity.id
_entity.type
_entity.pdbx_description
1 polymer ?
#
loop_
_entity_poly.entity_id
_entity_poly.type
_entity_poly.pdbx_seq_one_letter_code
_entity_poly.pdbx_strand_id
1 'polypeptide(L)'
;MLRCCVFLAALMLVSLTTLEAHADRRVALVIGNSQYREIPALKNPDKDAEDVTKTFWLAGFEVFAARDLTRLQFEERFRNYLAAADGADLAVVYYSGHGFQIGGENFLIPVDASLKDAADMEVQAIKVDDILRQLRSRSKVQMIILDACRNDPFPRKDYWLRDQLIVAGGSGLAQVTGSQNTLIAFATEPGAVAYDGSGNLSPFSSAFSRRALTPNQEIRSVMAAVRRDVVKATNGRQVPWESSSLIDDVVLMRGVDQPALPPDAQQDQETAERGIQVAAAAEAIDNRDISVPVGVGPVPLQLDFPAKGAGVSLKLARYPATGTLSLPDRVLSPQSSLMAAEIDNLRYEPQIGAAAPLEVGFQIRAGKASKPATMKLSPSVDPCDRAAGAPLDLQGVAPGRQPNEIGGGAIEACEAAVKAYPNVVRFRYELGRALLAAGKVDEARKAIQEAADKGHARAVFELAYMAASATGTAADIRKANGLYAQAADQGDPAAMAAWGRALFNGVGVEPNPRKGLDLLLKAAAMGHISAMNDLALIFKEGRNGVPADPARALSFLKASMERQEVYSMSILGLAGRRFQTAAVCKPKVITKIRVIRAPAPPMITPPPVKPMPPLIEPAPWRGGRSGDRPSPSRQSSTDDSTPDSGTPDTPDSPTTGEPPGTDGSTTGFGGISTVRGG
;
A
#
# COMPACT_ATOMS: atom_id res chain seq x y z
N MET A 1 43.43 27.90 -34.01
CA MET A 1 42.96 27.37 -32.71
C MET A 1 41.66 28.03 -32.24
N LEU A 2 41.52 29.36 -32.30
CA LEU A 2 40.30 30.05 -31.86
C LEU A 2 39.00 29.66 -32.61
N ARG A 3 39.09 29.25 -33.89
CA ARG A 3 37.94 28.78 -34.68
C ARG A 3 37.49 27.34 -34.36
N CYS A 4 38.36 26.48 -33.81
CA CYS A 4 37.97 25.13 -33.37
C CYS A 4 37.28 25.16 -32.00
N CYS A 5 37.65 26.08 -31.12
CA CYS A 5 37.05 26.19 -29.79
C CYS A 5 35.60 26.68 -29.84
N VAL A 6 35.24 27.53 -30.81
CA VAL A 6 33.86 28.00 -30.98
C VAL A 6 32.93 26.89 -31.50
N PHE A 7 33.44 25.98 -32.34
CA PHE A 7 32.65 24.84 -32.84
C PHE A 7 32.42 23.76 -31.77
N LEU A 8 33.40 23.53 -30.88
CA LEU A 8 33.26 22.60 -29.74
C LEU A 8 32.35 23.16 -28.62
N ALA A 9 32.37 24.48 -28.40
CA ALA A 9 31.44 25.13 -27.47
C ALA A 9 29.99 25.13 -27.98
N ALA A 10 29.79 25.29 -29.30
CA ALA A 10 28.46 25.19 -29.91
C ALA A 10 27.92 23.73 -29.91
N LEU A 11 28.78 22.72 -29.99
CA LEU A 11 28.37 21.31 -29.91
C LEU A 11 28.02 20.87 -28.47
N MET A 12 28.67 21.45 -27.45
CA MET A 12 28.35 21.20 -26.03
C MET A 12 27.09 21.94 -25.55
N LEU A 13 26.65 23.00 -26.22
CA LEU A 13 25.43 23.74 -25.89
C LEU A 13 24.16 23.15 -26.51
N VAL A 14 24.27 22.19 -27.43
CA VAL A 14 23.12 21.49 -28.03
C VAL A 14 22.88 20.11 -27.38
N SER A 15 23.76 19.66 -26.50
CA SER A 15 23.69 18.32 -25.86
C SER A 15 23.19 18.32 -24.41
N LEU A 16 22.70 19.46 -23.90
CA LEU A 16 22.08 19.54 -22.58
C LEU A 16 20.62 19.97 -22.70
N THR A 17 19.76 19.08 -22.22
CA THR A 17 18.31 19.17 -22.05
C THR A 17 17.45 18.85 -23.28
N THR A 18 17.48 17.59 -23.72
CA THR A 18 16.20 16.93 -23.96
C THR A 18 15.53 16.82 -22.58
N LEU A 19 14.70 17.80 -22.20
CA LEU A 19 13.63 17.48 -21.26
C LEU A 19 12.83 16.40 -21.97
N GLU A 20 13.00 15.13 -21.56
CA GLU A 20 11.91 14.18 -21.75
C GLU A 20 10.72 14.84 -21.05
N ALA A 21 9.77 15.33 -21.86
CA ALA A 21 8.49 15.75 -21.35
C ALA A 21 7.83 14.48 -20.80
N HIS A 22 8.13 14.15 -19.54
CA HIS A 22 7.46 13.07 -18.86
C HIS A 22 5.98 13.45 -18.78
N ALA A 23 5.15 12.67 -19.47
CA ALA A 23 3.71 12.81 -19.36
C ALA A 23 3.31 12.67 -17.88
N ASP A 24 2.49 13.61 -17.37
CA ASP A 24 2.02 13.59 -15.98
C ASP A 24 1.44 12.21 -15.61
N ARG A 25 2.00 11.57 -14.59
CA ARG A 25 1.53 10.27 -14.09
C ARG A 25 0.36 10.50 -13.14
N ARG A 26 -0.83 10.01 -13.53
CA ARG A 26 -2.11 10.24 -12.84
C ARG A 26 -2.77 8.92 -12.49
N VAL A 27 -3.01 8.67 -11.22
CA VAL A 27 -3.58 7.42 -10.72
C VAL A 27 -4.83 7.67 -9.88
N ALA A 28 -5.83 6.80 -9.98
CA ALA A 28 -7.06 6.89 -9.21
C ALA A 28 -7.46 5.53 -8.63
N LEU A 29 -7.77 5.45 -7.34
CA LEU A 29 -8.44 4.33 -6.69
C LEU A 29 -9.92 4.66 -6.54
N VAL A 30 -10.80 3.81 -7.09
CA VAL A 30 -12.25 4.04 -7.09
C VAL A 30 -12.94 2.83 -6.47
N ILE A 31 -13.57 3.03 -5.31
CA ILE A 31 -14.20 1.96 -4.52
C ILE A 31 -15.68 2.26 -4.33
N GLY A 32 -16.53 1.28 -4.62
CA GLY A 32 -17.96 1.32 -4.35
C GLY A 32 -18.42 0.12 -3.52
N ASN A 33 -18.79 0.35 -2.25
CA ASN A 33 -19.25 -0.71 -1.36
C ASN A 33 -20.77 -0.62 -1.13
N SER A 34 -21.50 -1.62 -1.64
CA SER A 34 -22.96 -1.74 -1.61
C SER A 34 -23.45 -2.93 -0.79
N GLN A 35 -22.81 -4.10 -0.90
CA GLN A 35 -23.30 -5.39 -0.39
C GLN A 35 -22.68 -5.77 0.97
N TYR A 36 -23.07 -5.05 2.01
CA TYR A 36 -22.60 -5.29 3.38
C TYR A 36 -23.22 -6.56 3.99
N ARG A 37 -22.42 -7.32 4.74
CA ARG A 37 -22.84 -8.58 5.38
C ARG A 37 -23.67 -8.36 6.64
N GLU A 38 -23.23 -7.41 7.48
CA GLU A 38 -23.81 -7.17 8.80
C GLU A 38 -24.46 -5.77 8.95
N ILE A 39 -24.27 -4.91 7.96
CA ILE A 39 -24.79 -3.53 7.92
C ILE A 39 -25.79 -3.44 6.75
N PRO A 40 -26.79 -2.53 6.78
CA PRO A 40 -27.72 -2.39 5.67
C PRO A 40 -27.02 -2.12 4.32
N ALA A 41 -27.45 -2.82 3.28
CA ALA A 41 -26.94 -2.64 1.93
C ALA A 41 -27.30 -1.25 1.37
N LEU A 42 -26.43 -0.73 0.51
CA LEU A 42 -26.63 0.54 -0.20
C LEU A 42 -26.91 0.27 -1.69
N LYS A 43 -27.75 1.11 -2.29
CA LYS A 43 -28.27 0.88 -3.65
C LYS A 43 -27.32 1.35 -4.77
N ASN A 44 -26.58 2.42 -4.53
CA ASN A 44 -25.90 3.20 -5.56
C ASN A 44 -24.36 3.11 -5.62
N PRO A 45 -23.62 2.79 -4.54
CA PRO A 45 -22.16 2.88 -4.56
C PRO A 45 -21.45 2.11 -5.68
N ASP A 46 -21.98 0.96 -6.05
CA ASP A 46 -21.52 0.16 -7.19
C ASP A 46 -21.60 0.92 -8.52
N LYS A 47 -22.70 1.64 -8.75
CA LYS A 47 -22.97 2.43 -9.96
C LYS A 47 -22.23 3.76 -9.93
N ASP A 48 -22.12 4.38 -8.77
CA ASP A 48 -21.33 5.59 -8.57
C ASP A 48 -19.86 5.33 -8.89
N ALA A 49 -19.31 4.22 -8.39
CA ALA A 49 -17.95 3.80 -8.70
C ALA A 49 -17.74 3.50 -10.21
N GLU A 50 -18.73 2.92 -10.90
CA GLU A 50 -18.67 2.73 -12.36
C GLU A 50 -18.56 4.04 -13.13
N ASP A 51 -19.41 5.00 -12.79
CA ASP A 51 -19.51 6.29 -13.46
C ASP A 51 -18.25 7.13 -13.23
N VAL A 52 -17.77 7.16 -11.99
CA VAL A 52 -16.53 7.87 -11.63
C VAL A 52 -15.30 7.19 -12.23
N THR A 53 -15.27 5.85 -12.32
CA THR A 53 -14.19 5.12 -13.02
C THR A 53 -14.09 5.57 -14.47
N LYS A 54 -15.22 5.62 -15.20
CA LYS A 54 -15.26 6.08 -16.60
C LYS A 54 -14.79 7.53 -16.71
N THR A 55 -15.21 8.38 -15.77
CA THR A 55 -14.81 9.79 -15.72
C THR A 55 -13.30 9.96 -15.59
N PHE A 56 -12.67 9.29 -14.61
CA PHE A 56 -11.21 9.37 -14.44
C PHE A 56 -10.46 8.76 -15.61
N TRP A 57 -10.96 7.67 -16.18
CA TRP A 57 -10.36 7.06 -17.36
C TRP A 57 -10.39 8.00 -18.57
N LEU A 58 -11.51 8.69 -18.81
CA LEU A 58 -11.62 9.72 -19.85
C LEU A 58 -10.71 10.92 -19.59
N ALA A 59 -10.42 11.22 -18.32
CA ALA A 59 -9.49 12.25 -17.90
C ALA A 59 -8.00 11.81 -17.93
N GLY A 60 -7.71 10.61 -18.42
CA GLY A 60 -6.34 10.11 -18.61
C GLY A 60 -5.68 9.54 -17.36
N PHE A 61 -6.47 9.12 -16.36
CA PHE A 61 -5.95 8.43 -15.18
C PHE A 61 -5.81 6.92 -15.43
N GLU A 62 -4.80 6.32 -14.83
CA GLU A 62 -4.79 4.88 -14.56
C GLU A 62 -5.72 4.59 -13.37
N VAL A 63 -6.76 3.76 -13.58
CA VAL A 63 -7.83 3.59 -12.59
C VAL A 63 -7.81 2.19 -11.96
N PHE A 64 -7.71 2.14 -10.62
CA PHE A 64 -7.86 0.98 -9.76
C PHE A 64 -9.32 0.92 -9.27
N ALA A 65 -10.22 0.40 -10.10
CA ALA A 65 -11.63 0.26 -9.72
C ALA A 65 -11.89 -1.04 -8.94
N ALA A 66 -12.74 -1.00 -7.91
CA ALA A 66 -13.15 -2.18 -7.16
C ALA A 66 -14.52 -1.98 -6.49
N ARG A 67 -15.20 -3.09 -6.15
CA ARG A 67 -16.51 -3.05 -5.50
C ARG A 67 -16.63 -4.10 -4.42
N ASP A 68 -17.46 -3.78 -3.44
CA ASP A 68 -17.83 -4.67 -2.33
C ASP A 68 -16.61 -5.32 -1.66
N LEU A 69 -15.60 -4.48 -1.36
CA LEU A 69 -14.33 -4.96 -0.85
C LEU A 69 -14.43 -5.36 0.61
N THR A 70 -13.94 -6.56 0.92
CA THR A 70 -13.59 -6.94 2.29
C THR A 70 -12.39 -6.14 2.79
N ARG A 71 -12.12 -6.15 4.09
CA ARG A 71 -10.94 -5.48 4.67
C ARG A 71 -9.64 -5.93 4.02
N LEU A 72 -9.46 -7.24 3.82
CA LEU A 72 -8.27 -7.81 3.20
C LEU A 72 -8.14 -7.43 1.72
N GLN A 73 -9.26 -7.45 0.98
CA GLN A 73 -9.25 -7.06 -0.43
C GLN A 73 -9.01 -5.55 -0.59
N PHE A 74 -9.51 -4.72 0.32
CA PHE A 74 -9.20 -3.30 0.36
C PHE A 74 -7.70 -3.07 0.56
N GLU A 75 -7.08 -3.73 1.54
CA GLU A 75 -5.62 -3.62 1.78
C GLU A 75 -4.81 -4.01 0.55
N GLU A 76 -5.16 -5.14 -0.07
CA GLU A 76 -4.49 -5.59 -1.30
C GLU A 76 -4.65 -4.57 -2.42
N ARG A 77 -5.87 -4.10 -2.68
CA ARG A 77 -6.14 -3.14 -3.75
C ARG A 77 -5.44 -1.81 -3.50
N PHE A 78 -5.42 -1.36 -2.24
CA PHE A 78 -4.76 -0.13 -1.84
C PHE A 78 -3.23 -0.24 -1.96
N ARG A 79 -2.62 -1.39 -1.61
CA ARG A 79 -1.18 -1.61 -1.84
C ARG A 79 -0.81 -1.55 -3.32
N ASN A 80 -1.59 -2.19 -4.20
CA ASN A 80 -1.34 -2.13 -5.64
C ASN A 80 -1.43 -0.70 -6.16
N TYR A 81 -2.41 0.06 -5.66
CA TYR A 81 -2.54 1.48 -5.97
C TYR A 81 -1.38 2.32 -5.43
N LEU A 82 -0.88 2.07 -4.20
CA LEU A 82 0.25 2.79 -3.64
C LEU A 82 1.55 2.57 -4.43
N ALA A 83 1.79 1.34 -4.89
CA ALA A 83 2.93 1.03 -5.74
C ALA A 83 2.85 1.79 -7.09
N ALA A 84 1.64 2.01 -7.62
CA ALA A 84 1.42 2.82 -8.82
C ALA A 84 1.45 4.33 -8.54
N ALA A 85 1.13 4.75 -7.31
CA ALA A 85 1.17 6.15 -6.90
C ALA A 85 2.59 6.66 -6.61
N ASP A 86 3.57 5.77 -6.45
CA ASP A 86 4.97 6.12 -6.18
C ASP A 86 5.55 6.96 -7.33
N GLY A 87 5.85 8.23 -7.06
CA GLY A 87 6.28 9.21 -8.06
C GLY A 87 5.16 9.82 -8.92
N ALA A 88 3.88 9.57 -8.60
CA ALA A 88 2.77 10.14 -9.36
C ALA A 88 2.60 11.65 -9.14
N ASP A 89 2.22 12.37 -10.18
CA ASP A 89 1.92 13.81 -10.09
C ASP A 89 0.59 14.07 -9.37
N LEU A 90 -0.39 13.21 -9.61
CA LEU A 90 -1.71 13.30 -9.00
C LEU A 90 -2.25 11.92 -8.64
N ALA A 91 -2.58 11.74 -7.36
CA ALA A 91 -3.16 10.52 -6.83
C ALA A 91 -4.54 10.80 -6.23
N VAL A 92 -5.56 10.10 -6.71
CA VAL A 92 -6.96 10.31 -6.30
C VAL A 92 -7.52 9.06 -5.65
N VAL A 93 -8.20 9.21 -4.50
CA VAL A 93 -9.03 8.15 -3.91
C VAL A 93 -10.48 8.60 -3.93
N TYR A 94 -11.31 7.86 -4.64
CA TYR A 94 -12.75 7.99 -4.60
C TYR A 94 -13.36 6.82 -3.84
N TYR A 95 -14.24 7.10 -2.90
CA TYR A 95 -14.98 6.09 -2.15
C TYR A 95 -16.47 6.45 -2.11
N SER A 96 -17.32 5.48 -2.45
CA SER A 96 -18.75 5.52 -2.18
C SER A 96 -19.15 4.32 -1.33
N GLY A 97 -19.95 4.56 -0.29
CA GLY A 97 -20.36 3.53 0.66
C GLY A 97 -20.69 4.07 2.06
N HIS A 98 -20.77 3.18 3.04
CA HIS A 98 -20.89 3.57 4.44
C HIS A 98 -19.58 4.20 4.92
N GLY A 99 -19.75 5.25 5.72
CA GLY A 99 -18.69 5.94 6.42
C GLY A 99 -19.26 6.61 7.65
N PHE A 100 -18.39 6.92 8.60
CA PHE A 100 -18.77 7.68 9.79
C PHE A 100 -17.62 8.57 10.26
N GLN A 101 -17.94 9.50 11.16
CA GLN A 101 -16.97 10.39 11.77
C GLN A 101 -17.00 10.26 13.30
N ILE A 102 -15.83 10.04 13.92
CA ILE A 102 -15.68 9.98 15.39
C ILE A 102 -14.48 10.83 15.80
N GLY A 103 -14.68 11.79 16.71
CA GLY A 103 -13.59 12.63 17.22
C GLY A 103 -12.87 13.44 16.14
N GLY A 104 -13.54 13.78 15.04
CA GLY A 104 -12.95 14.47 13.88
C GLY A 104 -12.38 13.55 12.81
N GLU A 105 -12.07 12.30 13.16
CA GLU A 105 -11.53 11.27 12.25
C GLU A 105 -12.63 10.65 11.38
N ASN A 106 -12.34 10.39 10.10
CA ASN A 106 -13.27 9.81 9.15
C ASN A 106 -12.88 8.35 8.85
N PHE A 107 -13.88 7.48 8.80
CA PHE A 107 -13.70 6.04 8.63
C PHE A 107 -14.51 5.52 7.44
N LEU A 108 -13.89 4.64 6.66
CA LEU A 108 -14.51 3.90 5.55
C LEU A 108 -14.78 2.46 5.99
N ILE A 109 -15.88 1.88 5.51
CA ILE A 109 -16.40 0.61 6.03
C ILE A 109 -16.30 -0.49 4.95
N PRO A 110 -15.48 -1.52 5.17
CA PRO A 110 -15.49 -2.72 4.35
C PRO A 110 -16.82 -3.49 4.46
N VAL A 111 -17.15 -4.28 3.44
CA VAL A 111 -18.44 -5.00 3.42
C VAL A 111 -18.55 -6.11 4.45
N ASP A 112 -17.43 -6.58 4.99
CA ASP A 112 -17.35 -7.62 6.00
C ASP A 112 -17.19 -7.10 7.43
N ALA A 113 -17.20 -5.78 7.63
CA ALA A 113 -17.06 -5.19 8.96
C ALA A 113 -18.27 -5.50 9.86
N SER A 114 -17.99 -6.02 11.06
CA SER A 114 -18.92 -6.23 12.15
C SER A 114 -18.79 -5.07 13.13
N LEU A 115 -19.58 -4.00 12.95
CA LEU A 115 -19.56 -2.82 13.82
C LEU A 115 -20.34 -3.05 15.14
N LYS A 116 -20.24 -4.24 15.71
CA LYS A 116 -20.99 -4.63 16.93
C LYS A 116 -20.38 -4.03 18.20
N ASP A 117 -19.06 -4.00 18.28
CA ASP A 117 -18.30 -3.48 19.41
C ASP A 117 -17.27 -2.42 18.98
N ALA A 118 -16.93 -1.51 19.90
CA ALA A 118 -15.96 -0.43 19.71
C ALA A 118 -14.60 -0.88 19.18
N ALA A 119 -14.10 -1.99 19.72
CA ALA A 119 -12.79 -2.54 19.38
C ALA A 119 -12.76 -3.05 17.94
N ASP A 120 -13.83 -3.72 17.50
CA ASP A 120 -13.93 -4.26 16.14
C ASP A 120 -13.94 -3.15 15.10
N MET A 121 -14.56 -2.01 15.40
CA MET A 121 -14.50 -0.83 14.55
C MET A 121 -13.07 -0.32 14.33
N GLU A 122 -12.24 -0.24 15.39
CA GLU A 122 -10.88 0.28 15.28
C GLU A 122 -9.97 -0.61 14.44
N VAL A 123 -10.22 -1.92 14.44
CA VAL A 123 -9.44 -2.92 13.71
C VAL A 123 -9.96 -3.12 12.28
N GLN A 124 -11.28 -3.09 12.09
CA GLN A 124 -11.94 -3.45 10.84
C GLN A 124 -12.28 -2.23 9.95
N ALA A 125 -12.50 -1.04 10.51
CA ALA A 125 -12.70 0.16 9.70
C ALA A 125 -11.37 0.70 9.16
N ILE A 126 -11.45 1.49 8.09
CA ILE A 126 -10.28 2.08 7.44
C ILE A 126 -10.26 3.57 7.74
N LYS A 127 -9.19 4.04 8.37
CA LYS A 127 -9.00 5.46 8.67
C LYS A 127 -8.61 6.22 7.40
N VAL A 128 -9.33 7.30 7.09
CA VAL A 128 -9.00 8.16 5.94
C VAL A 128 -7.64 8.84 6.12
N ASP A 129 -7.26 9.20 7.35
CA ASP A 129 -5.94 9.80 7.61
C ASP A 129 -4.79 8.82 7.31
N ASP A 130 -4.96 7.52 7.55
CA ASP A 130 -3.94 6.51 7.21
C ASP A 130 -3.77 6.37 5.69
N ILE A 131 -4.86 6.49 4.92
CA ILE A 131 -4.81 6.57 3.44
C ILE A 131 -4.02 7.81 3.01
N LEU A 132 -4.39 8.97 3.57
CA LEU A 132 -3.82 10.25 3.19
C LEU A 132 -2.32 10.31 3.51
N ARG A 133 -1.91 9.83 4.69
CA ARG A 133 -0.51 9.78 5.12
C ARG A 133 0.33 8.91 4.20
N GLN A 134 -0.17 7.74 3.81
CA GLN A 134 0.55 6.86 2.87
C GLN A 134 0.72 7.53 1.51
N LEU A 135 -0.31 8.23 1.01
CA LEU A 135 -0.25 8.93 -0.28
C LEU A 135 0.70 10.14 -0.31
N ARG A 136 0.86 10.86 0.81
CA ARG A 136 1.77 12.02 0.90
C ARG A 136 3.21 11.66 0.57
N SER A 137 3.64 10.46 0.95
CA SER A 137 5.00 9.97 0.67
C SER A 137 5.21 9.50 -0.78
N ARG A 138 4.14 9.41 -1.57
CA ARG A 138 4.15 8.75 -2.88
C ARG A 138 3.88 9.70 -4.04
N SER A 139 2.99 10.67 -3.85
CA SER A 139 2.51 11.54 -4.93
C SER A 139 2.74 13.02 -4.62
N LYS A 140 2.79 13.85 -5.65
CA LYS A 140 2.94 15.31 -5.48
C LYS A 140 1.66 15.96 -4.97
N VAL A 141 0.51 15.52 -5.48
CA VAL A 141 -0.82 16.00 -5.09
C VAL A 141 -1.71 14.82 -4.71
N GLN A 142 -2.40 14.94 -3.57
CA GLN A 142 -3.35 13.94 -3.07
C GLN A 142 -4.77 14.49 -3.08
N MET A 143 -5.70 13.76 -3.67
CA MET A 143 -7.12 14.08 -3.62
C MET A 143 -7.91 12.92 -3.02
N ILE A 144 -8.76 13.18 -2.03
CA ILE A 144 -9.69 12.20 -1.49
C ILE A 144 -11.12 12.72 -1.71
N ILE A 145 -11.98 11.90 -2.32
CA ILE A 145 -13.37 12.23 -2.63
C ILE A 145 -14.26 11.17 -1.99
N LEU A 146 -15.08 11.59 -1.03
CA LEU A 146 -15.90 10.70 -0.21
C LEU A 146 -17.39 10.96 -0.45
N ASP A 147 -18.04 10.01 -1.14
CA ASP A 147 -19.49 9.90 -1.24
C ASP A 147 -20.03 8.93 -0.19
N ALA A 148 -19.85 9.34 1.06
CA ALA A 148 -20.23 8.56 2.24
C ALA A 148 -20.88 9.45 3.29
N CYS A 149 -21.64 8.83 4.18
CA CYS A 149 -22.19 9.53 5.34
C CYS A 149 -21.08 9.99 6.30
N ARG A 150 -21.39 11.03 7.07
CA ARG A 150 -20.49 11.59 8.10
C ARG A 150 -21.15 11.67 9.47
N ASN A 151 -22.24 10.92 9.65
CA ASN A 151 -22.91 10.80 10.94
C ASN A 151 -22.10 9.90 11.88
N ASP A 152 -22.28 10.11 13.18
CA ASP A 152 -21.76 9.22 14.22
C ASP A 152 -22.84 8.16 14.52
N PRO A 153 -22.64 6.88 14.15
CA PRO A 153 -23.60 5.81 14.45
C PRO A 153 -23.65 5.47 15.94
N PHE A 154 -22.76 6.02 16.78
CA PHE A 154 -22.61 5.69 18.19
C PHE A 154 -22.56 6.93 19.11
N PRO A 155 -23.67 7.65 19.29
CA PRO A 155 -23.71 8.88 20.10
C PRO A 155 -23.53 8.69 21.63
N ARG A 156 -23.32 7.47 22.13
CA ARG A 156 -23.20 7.17 23.58
C ARG A 156 -21.77 7.33 24.11
N LYS A 157 -21.64 7.69 25.39
CA LYS A 157 -20.40 8.11 26.08
C LYS A 157 -19.42 6.99 26.47
N ASP A 158 -19.60 5.76 25.99
CA ASP A 158 -18.89 4.60 26.55
C ASP A 158 -17.64 4.19 25.73
N TYR A 159 -17.15 5.05 24.82
CA TYR A 159 -16.00 4.76 23.97
C TYR A 159 -14.71 5.41 24.50
N TRP A 160 -13.72 4.60 24.86
CA TRP A 160 -12.33 5.03 25.17
C TRP A 160 -11.69 5.84 24.01
N LEU A 161 -12.06 5.52 22.77
CA LEU A 161 -11.57 6.21 21.56
C LEU A 161 -12.00 7.69 21.53
N ARG A 162 -13.19 8.03 22.06
CA ARG A 162 -13.64 9.43 22.14
C ARG A 162 -12.75 10.22 23.08
N ASP A 163 -12.47 9.70 24.27
CA ASP A 163 -11.67 10.43 25.26
C ASP A 163 -10.19 10.55 24.85
N GLN A 164 -9.64 9.57 24.11
CA GLN A 164 -8.27 9.69 23.57
C GLN A 164 -8.18 10.57 22.30
N LEU A 165 -9.16 10.53 21.40
CA LEU A 165 -9.18 11.38 20.20
C LEU A 165 -9.57 12.83 20.51
N ILE A 166 -10.45 13.08 21.50
CA ILE A 166 -10.84 14.42 21.95
C ILE A 166 -9.73 15.09 22.77
N VAL A 167 -8.96 14.35 23.57
CA VAL A 167 -7.84 14.92 24.35
C VAL A 167 -6.69 15.40 23.44
N ALA A 168 -6.60 14.90 22.21
CA ALA A 168 -5.67 15.44 21.19
C ALA A 168 -6.24 16.63 20.39
N GLY A 169 -7.54 16.94 20.52
CA GLY A 169 -8.24 17.95 19.75
C GLY A 169 -9.07 18.87 20.64
N GLY A 170 -8.43 19.87 21.23
CA GLY A 170 -9.14 20.99 21.84
C GLY A 170 -10.19 21.57 20.87
N SER A 171 -11.40 21.72 21.39
CA SER A 171 -12.54 22.49 20.88
C SER A 171 -12.38 23.20 19.51
N GLY A 172 -13.19 22.79 18.54
CA GLY A 172 -13.54 23.62 17.38
C GLY A 172 -12.44 23.75 16.33
N LEU A 173 -12.74 23.34 15.09
CA LEU A 173 -11.86 23.49 13.93
C LEU A 173 -10.53 22.71 14.03
N ALA A 174 -10.58 21.39 14.24
CA ALA A 174 -9.47 20.54 13.83
C ALA A 174 -9.42 20.50 12.29
N GLN A 175 -8.93 21.60 11.72
CA GLN A 175 -8.40 21.66 10.36
C GLN A 175 -7.35 20.55 10.26
N VAL A 176 -7.40 19.74 9.21
CA VAL A 176 -6.34 18.78 8.89
C VAL A 176 -5.02 19.56 8.90
N THR A 177 -4.28 19.44 9.99
CA THR A 177 -3.12 20.28 10.26
C THR A 177 -1.98 19.76 9.39
N GLY A 178 -1.59 20.54 8.39
CA GLY A 178 -0.26 20.47 7.80
C GLY A 178 -0.01 19.50 6.65
N SER A 179 -0.97 19.25 5.74
CA SER A 179 -0.61 18.68 4.43
C SER A 179 -0.53 19.77 3.40
N GLN A 180 0.62 19.99 2.76
CA GLN A 180 0.68 20.75 1.52
C GLN A 180 0.11 19.87 0.39
N ASN A 181 -0.49 20.47 -0.64
CA ASN A 181 -0.95 19.77 -1.85
C ASN A 181 -2.01 18.69 -1.65
N THR A 182 -2.91 18.87 -0.68
CA THR A 182 -4.04 17.96 -0.44
C THR A 182 -5.39 18.62 -0.73
N LEU A 183 -6.33 17.85 -1.27
CA LEU A 183 -7.75 18.19 -1.35
C LEU A 183 -8.61 17.03 -0.84
N ILE A 184 -9.49 17.31 0.12
CA ILE A 184 -10.49 16.35 0.60
C ILE A 184 -11.87 16.90 0.32
N ALA A 185 -12.66 16.19 -0.48
CA ALA A 185 -14.03 16.51 -0.82
C ALA A 185 -14.98 15.50 -0.19
N PHE A 186 -16.07 15.98 0.39
CA PHE A 186 -17.12 15.20 1.03
C PHE A 186 -18.45 15.49 0.35
N ALA A 187 -19.27 14.47 0.17
CA ALA A 187 -20.60 14.60 -0.38
C ALA A 187 -21.55 15.43 0.49
N THR A 188 -21.27 15.55 1.80
CA THR A 188 -22.09 16.30 2.75
C THR A 188 -21.24 16.97 3.85
N GLU A 189 -21.86 17.90 4.57
CA GLU A 189 -21.27 18.63 5.71
C GLU A 189 -20.95 17.70 6.90
N PRO A 190 -20.04 18.09 7.82
CA PRO A 190 -19.74 17.30 9.02
C PRO A 190 -21.00 16.98 9.83
N GLY A 191 -21.15 15.73 10.29
CA GLY A 191 -22.30 15.28 11.06
C GLY A 191 -23.59 15.03 10.26
N ALA A 192 -23.61 15.31 8.95
CA ALA A 192 -24.76 15.08 8.09
C ALA A 192 -24.71 13.73 7.36
N VAL A 193 -25.86 13.33 6.81
CA VAL A 193 -26.06 12.11 6.02
C VAL A 193 -25.98 12.46 4.54
N ALA A 194 -25.30 11.64 3.73
CA ALA A 194 -25.30 11.78 2.28
C ALA A 194 -26.57 11.12 1.71
N TYR A 195 -27.24 11.76 0.77
CA TYR A 195 -28.48 11.21 0.18
C TYR A 195 -28.16 10.28 -0.97
N ASP A 196 -28.80 9.10 -0.97
CA ASP A 196 -28.79 8.19 -2.12
C ASP A 196 -29.51 8.79 -3.34
N GLY A 197 -30.43 9.75 -3.14
CA GLY A 197 -31.24 10.30 -4.22
C GLY A 197 -32.29 9.30 -4.76
N SER A 198 -33.03 9.71 -5.80
CA SER A 198 -34.09 8.89 -6.42
C SER A 198 -33.66 8.14 -7.68
N GLY A 199 -32.46 8.43 -8.19
CA GLY A 199 -31.92 7.89 -9.44
C GLY A 199 -31.11 6.59 -9.26
N ASN A 200 -30.31 6.30 -10.29
CA ASN A 200 -29.33 5.20 -10.29
C ASN A 200 -27.95 5.63 -9.76
N LEU A 201 -27.69 6.94 -9.68
CA LEU A 201 -26.46 7.52 -9.14
C LEU A 201 -26.81 8.43 -7.99
N SER A 202 -25.90 8.59 -7.03
CA SER A 202 -26.04 9.59 -5.98
C SER A 202 -26.01 11.01 -6.57
N PRO A 203 -26.68 11.99 -5.94
CA PRO A 203 -26.65 13.38 -6.39
C PRO A 203 -25.23 13.94 -6.50
N PHE A 204 -24.35 13.57 -5.57
CA PHE A 204 -22.96 14.02 -5.55
C PHE A 204 -22.16 13.44 -6.70
N SER A 205 -22.17 12.11 -6.86
CA SER A 205 -21.44 11.39 -7.91
C SER A 205 -21.87 11.82 -9.29
N SER A 206 -23.19 11.91 -9.50
CA SER A 206 -23.76 12.41 -10.75
C SER A 206 -23.30 13.84 -11.09
N ALA A 207 -23.24 14.73 -10.11
CA ALA A 207 -22.75 16.09 -10.30
C ALA A 207 -21.24 16.14 -10.55
N PHE A 208 -20.47 15.34 -9.80
CA PHE A 208 -19.01 15.25 -9.95
C PHE A 208 -18.61 14.79 -11.35
N SER A 209 -19.11 13.66 -11.82
CA SER A 209 -18.76 13.09 -13.13
C SER A 209 -19.05 14.05 -14.29
N ARG A 210 -20.17 14.78 -14.23
CA ARG A 210 -20.49 15.81 -15.25
C ARG A 210 -19.50 16.97 -15.24
N ARG A 211 -19.10 17.45 -14.05
CA ARG A 211 -18.26 18.64 -13.92
C ARG A 211 -16.78 18.33 -14.10
N ALA A 212 -16.32 17.15 -13.70
CA ALA A 212 -14.92 16.72 -13.77
C ALA A 212 -14.36 16.64 -15.19
N LEU A 213 -15.22 16.44 -16.19
CA LEU A 213 -14.83 16.40 -17.61
C LEU A 213 -14.78 17.79 -18.27
N THR A 214 -15.00 18.87 -17.52
CA THR A 214 -14.91 20.23 -18.07
C THR A 214 -13.43 20.54 -18.38
N PRO A 215 -13.05 20.76 -19.64
CA PRO A 215 -11.65 20.93 -20.00
C PRO A 215 -11.03 22.17 -19.36
N ASN A 216 -9.79 22.04 -18.89
CA ASN A 216 -8.97 23.10 -18.34
C ASN A 216 -9.60 23.82 -17.13
N GLN A 217 -10.55 23.18 -16.44
CA GLN A 217 -11.16 23.74 -15.24
C GLN A 217 -10.39 23.31 -13.98
N GLU A 218 -10.06 24.30 -13.16
CA GLU A 218 -9.41 24.10 -11.87
C GLU A 218 -10.36 23.38 -10.88
N ILE A 219 -9.81 22.48 -10.06
CA ILE A 219 -10.58 21.53 -9.25
C ILE A 219 -11.45 22.20 -8.16
N ARG A 220 -11.01 23.27 -7.49
CA ARG A 220 -11.84 24.00 -6.53
C ARG A 220 -13.04 24.63 -7.23
N SER A 221 -12.87 25.11 -8.45
CA SER A 221 -13.96 25.61 -9.30
C SER A 221 -14.93 24.50 -9.72
N VAL A 222 -14.41 23.32 -10.07
CA VAL A 222 -15.23 22.11 -10.31
C VAL A 222 -16.05 21.77 -9.06
N MET A 223 -15.43 21.69 -7.88
CA MET A 223 -16.11 21.36 -6.62
C MET A 223 -17.17 22.40 -6.23
N ALA A 224 -16.90 23.69 -6.43
CA ALA A 224 -17.90 24.74 -6.23
C ALA A 224 -19.12 24.56 -7.16
N ALA A 225 -18.90 24.11 -8.40
CA ALA A 225 -19.99 23.80 -9.33
C ALA A 225 -20.77 22.53 -8.91
N VAL A 226 -20.05 21.49 -8.44
CA VAL A 226 -20.66 20.28 -7.88
C VAL A 226 -21.56 20.64 -6.69
N ARG A 227 -21.08 21.46 -5.75
CA ARG A 227 -21.86 21.93 -4.61
C ARG A 227 -23.16 22.59 -5.05
N ARG A 228 -23.11 23.51 -6.02
CA ARG A 228 -24.31 24.18 -6.56
C ARG A 228 -25.30 23.19 -7.15
N ASP A 229 -24.82 22.23 -7.93
CA ASP A 229 -25.67 21.22 -8.57
C ASP A 229 -26.34 20.30 -7.54
N VAL A 230 -25.61 19.87 -6.51
CA VAL A 230 -26.14 19.00 -5.44
C VAL A 230 -27.16 19.72 -4.56
N VAL A 231 -26.86 20.96 -4.15
CA VAL A 231 -27.80 21.78 -3.37
C VAL A 231 -29.10 21.97 -4.15
N LYS A 232 -29.01 22.26 -5.45
CA LYS A 232 -30.19 22.39 -6.31
C LYS A 232 -30.95 21.06 -6.44
N ALA A 233 -30.26 19.95 -6.72
CA ALA A 233 -30.88 18.65 -6.93
C ALA A 233 -31.55 18.08 -5.66
N THR A 234 -31.05 18.45 -4.48
CA THR A 234 -31.54 17.95 -3.19
C THR A 234 -32.49 18.93 -2.49
N ASN A 235 -32.77 20.08 -3.09
CA ASN A 235 -33.51 21.20 -2.48
C ASN A 235 -32.88 21.66 -1.16
N GLY A 236 -31.55 21.76 -1.12
CA GLY A 236 -30.77 22.19 0.04
C GLY A 236 -30.60 21.15 1.14
N ARG A 237 -31.10 19.92 0.97
CA ARG A 237 -30.96 18.85 1.97
C ARG A 237 -29.54 18.29 2.09
N GLN A 238 -28.73 18.43 1.04
CA GLN A 238 -27.34 18.01 1.02
C GLN A 238 -26.46 19.14 0.51
N VAL A 239 -25.37 19.41 1.23
CA VAL A 239 -24.39 20.43 0.89
C VAL A 239 -23.00 19.79 0.86
N PRO A 240 -22.39 19.59 -0.32
CA PRO A 240 -21.02 19.10 -0.40
C PRO A 240 -20.03 20.05 0.27
N TRP A 241 -19.01 19.49 0.90
CA TRP A 241 -17.99 20.22 1.66
C TRP A 241 -16.59 19.85 1.17
N GLU A 242 -15.65 20.79 1.16
CA GLU A 242 -14.24 20.48 0.86
C GLU A 242 -13.27 21.17 1.82
N SER A 243 -12.10 20.55 1.98
CA SER A 243 -10.93 21.09 2.67
C SER A 243 -9.75 21.01 1.72
N SER A 244 -9.12 22.15 1.42
CA SER A 244 -8.03 22.24 0.46
C SER A 244 -6.82 22.96 1.03
N SER A 245 -5.65 22.42 0.73
CA SER A 245 -4.33 22.99 0.96
C SER A 245 -3.47 22.95 -0.31
N LEU A 246 -4.13 22.90 -1.47
CA LEU A 246 -3.50 22.94 -2.78
C LEU A 246 -2.79 24.28 -2.97
N ILE A 247 -1.51 24.22 -3.34
CA ILE A 247 -0.70 25.38 -3.68
C ILE A 247 -0.91 25.73 -5.15
N ASP A 248 -0.72 24.74 -6.01
CA ASP A 248 -0.85 24.88 -7.46
C ASP A 248 -2.26 24.56 -7.96
N ASP A 249 -2.58 25.06 -9.16
CA ASP A 249 -3.82 24.75 -9.84
C ASP A 249 -3.82 23.30 -10.33
N VAL A 250 -4.82 22.54 -9.88
CA VAL A 250 -5.02 21.15 -10.27
C VAL A 250 -6.18 21.07 -11.23
N VAL A 251 -5.94 20.49 -12.41
CA VAL A 251 -6.95 20.27 -13.45
C VAL A 251 -7.11 18.76 -13.66
N LEU A 252 -8.36 18.28 -13.63
CA LEU A 252 -8.67 16.86 -13.90
C LEU A 252 -8.62 16.54 -15.39
N MET A 253 -9.34 17.31 -16.21
CA MET A 253 -9.41 17.13 -17.66
C MET A 253 -8.61 18.22 -18.38
N ARG A 254 -7.52 17.86 -19.05
CA ARG A 254 -6.79 18.79 -19.95
C ARG A 254 -7.44 18.80 -21.33
N GLY A 255 -7.55 19.98 -21.95
CA GLY A 255 -7.95 20.11 -23.35
C GLY A 255 -6.93 19.41 -24.26
N VAL A 256 -7.39 18.73 -25.30
CA VAL A 256 -6.50 18.06 -26.26
C VAL A 256 -6.06 19.10 -27.29
N ASP A 257 -4.77 19.39 -27.36
CA ASP A 257 -4.18 20.01 -28.54
C ASP A 257 -4.20 18.96 -29.67
N GLN A 258 -5.23 19.00 -30.51
CA GLN A 258 -5.28 18.17 -31.72
C GLN A 258 -4.35 18.78 -32.78
N PRO A 259 -3.37 18.02 -33.32
CA PRO A 259 -2.82 18.33 -34.62
C PRO A 259 -3.96 18.22 -35.64
N ALA A 260 -4.23 19.32 -36.35
CA ALA A 260 -5.20 19.33 -37.43
C ALA A 260 -4.79 18.30 -38.50
N LEU A 261 -5.72 17.40 -38.84
CA LEU A 261 -5.58 16.53 -40.01
C LEU A 261 -5.34 17.41 -41.25
N PRO A 262 -4.40 17.05 -42.15
CA PRO A 262 -4.32 17.70 -43.46
C PRO A 262 -5.66 17.58 -44.19
N PRO A 263 -6.10 18.60 -44.94
CA PRO A 263 -7.27 18.46 -45.81
C PRO A 263 -7.03 17.33 -46.81
N ASP A 264 -8.00 16.44 -46.96
CA ASP A 264 -8.04 15.43 -48.02
C ASP A 264 -7.95 16.14 -49.38
N ALA A 265 -6.75 16.18 -49.95
CA ALA A 265 -6.52 16.58 -51.32
C ALA A 265 -6.72 15.37 -52.24
N GLN A 266 -7.45 15.62 -53.33
CA GLN A 266 -7.90 14.69 -54.35
C GLN A 266 -6.82 13.70 -54.82
N GLN A 267 -7.19 12.42 -54.98
CA GLN A 267 -6.96 11.64 -56.22
C GLN A 267 -7.62 10.25 -56.14
N ASP A 268 -8.62 10.05 -57.01
CA ASP A 268 -9.11 8.74 -57.41
C ASP A 268 -8.13 8.14 -58.42
N GLN A 269 -7.20 7.28 -57.97
CA GLN A 269 -6.58 6.17 -58.71
C GLN A 269 -5.49 5.49 -57.86
N GLU A 270 -5.86 4.81 -56.76
CA GLU A 270 -4.95 3.83 -56.09
C GLU A 270 -5.68 2.97 -55.01
N THR A 271 -6.87 2.47 -55.33
CA THR A 271 -7.71 1.75 -54.36
C THR A 271 -7.17 0.36 -54.00
N ALA A 272 -6.34 -0.25 -54.85
CA ALA A 272 -5.77 -1.58 -54.62
C ALA A 272 -4.52 -1.55 -53.71
N GLU A 273 -3.59 -0.62 -53.95
CA GLU A 273 -2.35 -0.51 -53.16
C GLU A 273 -2.63 -0.10 -51.71
N ARG A 274 -3.58 0.83 -51.50
CA ARG A 274 -4.03 1.22 -50.15
C ARG A 274 -4.71 0.06 -49.41
N GLY A 275 -5.43 -0.81 -50.10
CA GLY A 275 -6.00 -2.03 -49.53
C GLY A 275 -4.95 -3.03 -49.07
N ILE A 276 -3.87 -3.21 -49.86
CA ILE A 276 -2.73 -4.06 -49.51
C ILE A 276 -1.98 -3.50 -48.30
N GLN A 277 -1.74 -2.18 -48.25
CA GLN A 277 -1.10 -1.53 -47.10
C GLN A 277 -1.90 -1.70 -45.81
N VAL A 278 -3.22 -1.53 -45.85
CA VAL A 278 -4.10 -1.74 -44.69
C VAL A 278 -4.16 -3.20 -44.27
N ALA A 279 -4.12 -4.14 -45.22
CA ALA A 279 -4.10 -5.57 -44.92
C ALA A 279 -2.79 -6.01 -44.23
N ALA A 280 -1.64 -5.60 -44.75
CA ALA A 280 -0.32 -5.88 -44.17
C ALA A 280 -0.15 -5.21 -42.80
N ALA A 281 -0.65 -3.98 -42.64
CA ALA A 281 -0.68 -3.28 -41.37
C ALA A 281 -1.53 -4.01 -40.31
N ALA A 282 -2.67 -4.55 -40.70
CA ALA A 282 -3.51 -5.35 -39.80
C ALA A 282 -2.81 -6.65 -39.38
N GLU A 283 -2.16 -7.33 -40.32
CA GLU A 283 -1.41 -8.56 -40.05
C GLU A 283 -0.25 -8.36 -39.06
N ALA A 284 0.42 -7.20 -39.10
CA ALA A 284 1.47 -6.86 -38.14
C ALA A 284 0.97 -6.68 -36.70
N ILE A 285 -0.33 -6.41 -36.52
CA ILE A 285 -0.99 -6.24 -35.21
C ILE A 285 -1.72 -7.52 -34.78
N ASP A 286 -2.36 -8.20 -35.73
CA ASP A 286 -3.26 -9.32 -35.47
C ASP A 286 -2.55 -10.50 -34.80
N ASN A 287 -3.27 -11.16 -33.89
CA ASN A 287 -2.87 -12.41 -33.23
C ASN A 287 -1.53 -12.37 -32.46
N ARG A 288 -0.98 -11.18 -32.19
CA ARG A 288 0.18 -11.04 -31.29
C ARG A 288 -0.28 -11.24 -29.84
N ASP A 289 0.45 -12.08 -29.11
CA ASP A 289 0.33 -12.23 -27.66
C ASP A 289 1.63 -11.75 -27.02
N ILE A 290 1.62 -10.51 -26.55
CA ILE A 290 2.82 -9.85 -26.01
C ILE A 290 2.76 -9.97 -24.49
N SER A 291 3.70 -10.72 -23.90
CA SER A 291 3.85 -10.73 -22.45
C SER A 291 4.55 -9.46 -21.99
N VAL A 292 3.97 -8.77 -21.03
CA VAL A 292 4.49 -7.49 -20.53
C VAL A 292 4.65 -7.54 -19.01
N PRO A 293 5.88 -7.39 -18.48
CA PRO A 293 6.10 -7.46 -17.05
C PRO A 293 5.49 -6.26 -16.31
N VAL A 294 4.86 -6.54 -15.18
CA VAL A 294 4.19 -5.55 -14.33
C VAL A 294 5.22 -4.73 -13.55
N GLY A 295 4.99 -3.41 -13.50
CA GLY A 295 5.77 -2.49 -12.67
C GLY A 295 7.21 -2.25 -13.11
N VAL A 296 7.58 -2.54 -14.36
CA VAL A 296 8.88 -2.13 -14.92
C VAL A 296 8.81 -0.79 -15.69
N GLY A 297 7.66 -0.12 -15.64
CA GLY A 297 7.34 1.06 -16.44
C GLY A 297 6.81 0.70 -17.85
N PRO A 298 6.67 1.69 -18.74
CA PRO A 298 6.18 1.49 -20.10
C PRO A 298 7.12 0.61 -20.94
N VAL A 299 6.62 -0.53 -21.41
CA VAL A 299 7.37 -1.48 -22.23
C VAL A 299 7.04 -1.25 -23.72
N PRO A 300 8.05 -1.03 -24.59
CA PRO A 300 7.83 -0.94 -26.03
C PRO A 300 7.23 -2.24 -26.59
N LEU A 301 6.15 -2.12 -27.37
CA LEU A 301 5.45 -3.27 -27.95
C LEU A 301 6.12 -3.84 -29.20
N GLN A 302 6.97 -3.07 -29.87
CA GLN A 302 7.77 -3.49 -31.04
C GLN A 302 6.93 -4.21 -32.10
N LEU A 303 5.98 -3.47 -32.68
CA LEU A 303 4.98 -4.03 -33.58
C LEU A 303 5.47 -4.26 -35.03
N ASP A 304 6.72 -3.86 -35.35
CA ASP A 304 7.35 -3.97 -36.67
C ASP A 304 6.41 -3.53 -37.82
N PHE A 305 5.87 -2.31 -37.71
CA PHE A 305 4.76 -1.87 -38.56
C PHE A 305 5.24 -1.54 -39.99
N PRO A 306 4.77 -2.28 -41.03
CA PRO A 306 5.35 -2.19 -42.37
C PRO A 306 4.88 -0.97 -43.18
N ALA A 307 3.70 -0.43 -42.85
CA ALA A 307 3.04 0.62 -43.63
C ALA A 307 3.49 2.02 -43.21
N LYS A 308 4.78 2.35 -43.40
CA LYS A 308 5.38 3.66 -43.03
C LYS A 308 5.03 4.81 -43.99
N GLY A 309 4.19 4.57 -45.00
CA GLY A 309 3.81 5.55 -46.02
C GLY A 309 2.87 6.65 -45.48
N ALA A 310 2.96 7.84 -46.07
CA ALA A 310 2.07 8.96 -45.76
C ALA A 310 0.63 8.61 -46.19
N GLY A 311 -0.27 8.41 -45.21
CA GLY A 311 -1.69 8.16 -45.45
C GLY A 311 -2.33 7.04 -44.63
N VAL A 312 -1.56 6.26 -43.86
CA VAL A 312 -2.10 5.25 -42.94
C VAL A 312 -2.26 5.84 -41.54
N SER A 313 -3.48 5.79 -41.01
CA SER A 313 -3.83 6.20 -39.64
C SER A 313 -4.49 5.06 -38.88
N LEU A 314 -4.27 5.02 -37.57
CA LEU A 314 -4.84 4.02 -36.68
C LEU A 314 -5.64 4.72 -35.60
N LYS A 315 -6.95 4.47 -35.57
CA LYS A 315 -7.80 4.94 -34.48
C LYS A 315 -7.94 3.84 -33.44
N LEU A 316 -7.77 4.16 -32.15
CA LEU A 316 -8.07 3.20 -31.09
C LEU A 316 -9.57 2.86 -31.11
N ALA A 317 -9.87 1.58 -31.32
CA ALA A 317 -11.22 1.03 -31.34
C ALA A 317 -11.58 0.34 -30.03
N ARG A 318 -10.59 -0.25 -29.36
CA ARG A 318 -10.70 -0.81 -28.01
C ARG A 318 -9.42 -0.49 -27.24
N TYR A 319 -9.53 0.38 -26.25
CA TYR A 319 -8.46 0.70 -25.31
C TYR A 319 -8.37 -0.40 -24.25
N PRO A 320 -7.17 -0.73 -23.73
CA PRO A 320 -7.01 -1.80 -22.75
C PRO A 320 -7.86 -1.56 -21.49
N ALA A 321 -8.44 -2.64 -20.95
CA ALA A 321 -9.28 -2.55 -19.75
C ALA A 321 -8.48 -2.12 -18.50
N THR A 322 -7.18 -2.39 -18.47
CA THR A 322 -6.24 -2.05 -17.39
C THR A 322 -4.89 -1.62 -17.96
N GLY A 323 -4.17 -0.78 -17.21
CA GLY A 323 -2.89 -0.22 -17.63
C GLY A 323 -3.01 0.91 -18.64
N THR A 324 -1.86 1.36 -19.14
CA THR A 324 -1.75 2.61 -19.89
C THR A 324 -1.01 2.41 -21.20
N LEU A 325 -1.59 2.90 -22.31
CA LEU A 325 -0.89 3.02 -23.58
C LEU A 325 -0.23 4.40 -23.67
N SER A 326 1.01 4.43 -24.13
CA SER A 326 1.76 5.67 -24.27
C SER A 326 2.67 5.65 -25.49
N LEU A 327 3.02 6.84 -25.90
CA LEU A 327 4.15 7.15 -26.78
C LEU A 327 5.26 7.80 -25.93
N PRO A 328 6.48 7.97 -26.47
CA PRO A 328 7.58 8.59 -25.73
C PRO A 328 7.24 9.98 -25.15
N ASP A 329 6.37 10.72 -25.83
CA ASP A 329 6.00 12.11 -25.56
C ASP A 329 4.65 12.28 -24.88
N ARG A 330 3.76 11.27 -24.90
CA ARG A 330 2.39 11.42 -24.38
C ARG A 330 1.70 10.10 -24.00
N VAL A 331 0.79 10.17 -23.04
CA VAL A 331 -0.17 9.10 -22.75
C VAL A 331 -1.33 9.15 -23.75
N LEU A 332 -1.80 8.00 -24.22
CA LEU A 332 -2.90 7.90 -25.16
C LEU A 332 -4.25 7.84 -24.43
N SER A 333 -5.22 8.59 -24.94
CA SER A 333 -6.61 8.49 -24.53
C SER A 333 -7.39 7.48 -25.37
N PRO A 334 -8.56 7.01 -24.92
CA PRO A 334 -9.41 6.10 -25.68
C PRO A 334 -9.85 6.63 -27.05
N GLN A 335 -9.81 7.95 -27.26
CA GLN A 335 -10.18 8.61 -28.51
C GLN A 335 -8.96 8.90 -29.39
N SER A 336 -7.75 8.54 -28.94
CA SER A 336 -6.52 8.85 -29.65
C SER A 336 -6.46 8.18 -31.01
N SER A 337 -5.88 8.91 -31.95
CA SER A 337 -5.51 8.42 -33.28
C SER A 337 -4.00 8.55 -33.43
N LEU A 338 -3.40 7.57 -34.08
CA LEU A 338 -1.97 7.41 -34.26
C LEU A 338 -1.65 7.46 -35.75
N MET A 339 -0.55 8.12 -36.08
CA MET A 339 0.08 8.01 -37.38
C MET A 339 0.87 6.71 -37.45
N ALA A 340 1.04 6.15 -38.64
CA ALA A 340 1.80 4.91 -38.83
C ALA A 340 3.22 4.94 -38.22
N ALA A 341 3.91 6.08 -38.31
CA ALA A 341 5.26 6.25 -37.75
C ALA A 341 5.30 6.20 -36.20
N GLU A 342 4.16 6.43 -35.54
CA GLU A 342 4.09 6.40 -34.07
C GLU A 342 3.89 4.98 -33.53
N ILE A 343 3.42 4.04 -34.36
CA ILE A 343 3.10 2.66 -33.93
C ILE A 343 4.33 1.89 -33.47
N ASP A 344 5.47 2.08 -34.13
CA ASP A 344 6.74 1.46 -33.72
C ASP A 344 7.20 1.92 -32.32
N ASN A 345 6.71 3.08 -31.87
CA ASN A 345 7.03 3.66 -30.56
C ASN A 345 5.94 3.42 -29.51
N LEU A 346 4.91 2.62 -29.83
CA LEU A 346 3.82 2.33 -28.89
C LEU A 346 4.35 1.52 -27.71
N ARG A 347 4.03 1.98 -26.50
CA ARG A 347 4.40 1.35 -25.24
C ARG A 347 3.14 0.98 -24.45
N TYR A 348 3.26 -0.06 -23.66
CA TYR A 348 2.24 -0.46 -22.71
C TYR A 348 2.84 -0.61 -21.31
N GLU A 349 2.19 0.01 -20.33
CA GLU A 349 2.49 -0.19 -18.91
C GLU A 349 1.33 -0.96 -18.28
N PRO A 350 1.54 -2.21 -17.84
CA PRO A 350 0.51 -2.97 -17.14
C PRO A 350 0.19 -2.37 -15.78
N GLN A 351 -1.10 -2.34 -15.44
CA GLN A 351 -1.55 -1.96 -14.10
C GLN A 351 -1.05 -2.97 -13.06
N ILE A 352 -0.59 -2.47 -11.91
CA ILE A 352 -0.15 -3.33 -10.80
C ILE A 352 -1.31 -4.19 -10.30
N GLY A 353 -1.06 -5.49 -10.17
CA GLY A 353 -2.07 -6.49 -9.83
C GLY A 353 -2.91 -6.99 -11.02
N ALA A 354 -2.65 -6.52 -12.25
CA ALA A 354 -3.23 -7.12 -13.44
C ALA A 354 -2.57 -8.47 -13.76
N ALA A 355 -3.38 -9.50 -13.96
CA ALA A 355 -2.92 -10.84 -14.34
C ALA A 355 -3.70 -11.44 -15.52
N ALA A 356 -4.88 -10.89 -15.82
CA ALA A 356 -5.69 -11.33 -16.95
C ALA A 356 -5.17 -10.69 -18.24
N PRO A 357 -5.02 -11.47 -19.33
CA PRO A 357 -4.76 -10.91 -20.64
C PRO A 357 -5.90 -9.99 -21.08
N LEU A 358 -5.56 -9.02 -21.91
CA LEU A 358 -6.51 -8.06 -22.46
C LEU A 358 -6.25 -7.82 -23.94
N GLU A 359 -7.26 -7.26 -24.61
CA GLU A 359 -7.19 -6.95 -26.03
C GLU A 359 -7.13 -5.45 -26.27
N VAL A 360 -6.26 -5.05 -27.18
CA VAL A 360 -6.22 -3.70 -27.74
C VAL A 360 -6.63 -3.79 -29.20
N GLY A 361 -7.63 -2.98 -29.57
CA GLY A 361 -8.21 -2.96 -30.91
C GLY A 361 -7.91 -1.65 -31.63
N PHE A 362 -7.54 -1.76 -32.90
CA PHE A 362 -7.23 -0.64 -33.78
C PHE A 362 -8.15 -0.69 -35.00
N GLN A 363 -8.61 0.47 -35.45
CA GLN A 363 -9.20 0.65 -36.76
C GLN A 363 -8.17 1.32 -37.66
N ILE A 364 -7.60 0.55 -38.59
CA ILE A 364 -6.59 1.02 -39.54
C ILE A 364 -7.32 1.63 -40.74
N ARG A 365 -6.85 2.78 -41.24
CA ARG A 365 -7.44 3.52 -42.35
C ARG A 365 -6.38 4.04 -43.31
N ALA A 366 -6.63 3.89 -44.61
CA ALA A 366 -5.87 4.52 -45.68
C ALA A 366 -6.84 4.97 -46.79
N GLY A 367 -7.16 6.26 -46.85
CA GLY A 367 -8.25 6.77 -47.68
C GLY A 367 -9.59 6.09 -47.33
N LYS A 368 -10.26 5.47 -48.31
CA LYS A 368 -11.52 4.73 -48.12
C LYS A 368 -11.33 3.30 -47.58
N ALA A 369 -10.12 2.75 -47.64
CA ALA A 369 -9.85 1.40 -47.14
C ALA A 369 -9.77 1.41 -45.62
N SER A 370 -10.41 0.44 -44.96
CA SER A 370 -10.34 0.29 -43.51
C SER A 370 -10.45 -1.16 -43.08
N LYS A 371 -9.65 -1.55 -42.07
CA LYS A 371 -9.63 -2.89 -41.52
C LYS A 371 -9.41 -2.83 -40.00
N PRO A 372 -10.20 -3.58 -39.20
CA PRO A 372 -9.91 -3.73 -37.78
C PRO A 372 -8.69 -4.64 -37.59
N ALA A 373 -7.93 -4.40 -36.53
CA ALA A 373 -6.86 -5.28 -36.09
C ALA A 373 -6.84 -5.35 -34.56
N THR A 374 -6.44 -6.48 -34.00
CA THR A 374 -6.41 -6.70 -32.55
C THR A 374 -5.15 -7.39 -32.08
N MET A 375 -4.54 -6.85 -31.03
CA MET A 375 -3.43 -7.50 -30.32
C MET A 375 -3.86 -7.89 -28.90
N LYS A 376 -3.25 -8.95 -28.37
CA LYS A 376 -3.39 -9.39 -27.00
C LYS A 376 -2.16 -8.97 -26.19
N LEU A 377 -2.40 -8.33 -25.05
CA LEU A 377 -1.38 -7.99 -24.07
C LEU A 377 -1.60 -8.86 -22.82
N SER A 378 -0.53 -9.52 -22.37
CA SER A 378 -0.57 -10.48 -21.28
C SER A 378 0.34 -10.00 -20.14
N PRO A 379 -0.20 -9.23 -19.16
CA PRO A 379 0.53 -8.83 -17.96
C PRO A 379 1.15 -10.04 -17.26
N SER A 380 2.42 -9.91 -16.84
CA SER A 380 3.14 -10.96 -16.13
C SER A 380 3.92 -10.41 -14.93
N VAL A 381 4.00 -11.19 -13.86
CA VAL A 381 4.90 -10.88 -12.73
C VAL A 381 6.30 -11.37 -13.10
N ASP A 382 7.34 -10.60 -12.80
CA ASP A 382 8.71 -11.03 -13.08
C ASP A 382 9.10 -12.25 -12.22
N PRO A 383 9.92 -13.19 -12.72
CA PRO A 383 10.44 -14.28 -11.90
C PRO A 383 11.12 -13.83 -10.59
N CYS A 384 11.82 -12.70 -10.58
CA CYS A 384 12.45 -12.15 -9.36
C CYS A 384 11.39 -11.76 -8.32
N ASP A 385 10.37 -11.00 -8.71
CA ASP A 385 9.28 -10.57 -7.81
C ASP A 385 8.60 -11.80 -7.16
N ARG A 386 8.37 -12.88 -7.92
CA ARG A 386 7.77 -14.13 -7.39
C ARG A 386 8.68 -14.92 -6.45
N ALA A 387 9.99 -14.87 -6.69
CA ALA A 387 10.97 -15.67 -5.98
C ALA A 387 11.47 -14.98 -4.70
N ALA A 388 11.62 -13.66 -4.74
CA ALA A 388 12.28 -12.88 -3.70
C ALA A 388 11.59 -11.55 -3.38
N GLY A 389 10.36 -11.29 -3.84
CA GLY A 389 9.58 -10.12 -3.39
C GLY A 389 9.28 -10.16 -1.89
N ALA A 390 9.26 -9.00 -1.22
CA ALA A 390 9.03 -8.91 0.23
C ALA A 390 7.54 -8.71 0.58
N PRO A 391 7.00 -9.40 1.60
CA PRO A 391 5.65 -9.15 2.07
C PRO A 391 5.48 -7.70 2.56
N LEU A 392 4.35 -7.09 2.22
CA LEU A 392 4.02 -5.70 2.55
C LEU A 392 5.03 -4.66 2.03
N ASP A 393 5.85 -5.02 1.03
CA ASP A 393 6.68 -4.05 0.34
C ASP A 393 5.80 -3.07 -0.44
N LEU A 394 5.87 -1.79 -0.07
CA LEU A 394 5.09 -0.73 -0.71
C LEU A 394 5.53 -0.47 -2.16
N GLN A 395 6.74 -0.91 -2.51
CA GLN A 395 7.29 -0.79 -3.86
C GLN A 395 7.27 -2.13 -4.60
N GLY A 396 6.71 -3.18 -3.99
CA GLY A 396 6.58 -4.52 -4.57
C GLY A 396 5.34 -4.66 -5.46
N VAL A 397 5.39 -5.63 -6.39
CA VAL A 397 4.29 -5.93 -7.32
C VAL A 397 3.70 -7.34 -7.16
N ALA A 398 4.17 -8.07 -6.15
CA ALA A 398 3.76 -9.43 -5.82
C ALA A 398 3.46 -9.57 -4.32
N PRO A 399 2.70 -10.59 -3.87
CA PRO A 399 2.42 -10.82 -2.45
C PRO A 399 3.68 -10.98 -1.57
N GLY A 400 4.78 -11.42 -2.18
CA GLY A 400 6.07 -11.63 -1.53
C GLY A 400 6.23 -13.02 -0.91
N ARG A 401 7.45 -13.26 -0.42
CA ARG A 401 7.92 -14.51 0.20
C ARG A 401 8.60 -14.21 1.53
N GLN A 402 8.31 -15.01 2.55
CA GLN A 402 9.06 -14.96 3.80
C GLN A 402 10.51 -15.42 3.57
N PRO A 403 11.48 -15.00 4.40
CA PRO A 403 12.89 -15.36 4.21
C PRO A 403 13.14 -16.88 4.09
N ASN A 404 12.38 -17.71 4.81
CA ASN A 404 12.46 -19.17 4.77
C ASN A 404 11.77 -19.83 3.56
N GLU A 405 11.09 -19.04 2.72
CA GLU A 405 10.39 -19.49 1.51
C GLU A 405 11.19 -19.18 0.23
N ILE A 406 12.27 -18.42 0.33
CA ILE A 406 13.11 -18.04 -0.80
C ILE A 406 13.97 -19.25 -1.22
N GLY A 407 13.72 -19.75 -2.43
CA GLY A 407 14.42 -20.91 -3.00
C GLY A 407 15.75 -20.55 -3.68
N GLY A 408 16.59 -21.57 -3.94
CA GLY A 408 17.93 -21.39 -4.51
C GLY A 408 17.98 -20.74 -5.90
N GLY A 409 16.93 -20.85 -6.71
CA GLY A 409 16.84 -20.20 -8.03
C GLY A 409 16.56 -18.69 -7.99
N ALA A 410 16.35 -18.10 -6.81
CA ALA A 410 16.01 -16.69 -6.68
C ALA A 410 17.15 -15.74 -7.12
N ILE A 411 18.41 -16.10 -6.85
CA ILE A 411 19.56 -15.27 -7.23
C ILE A 411 19.63 -15.11 -8.75
N GLU A 412 19.57 -16.22 -9.50
CA GLU A 412 19.62 -16.20 -10.97
C GLU A 412 18.47 -15.37 -11.56
N ALA A 413 17.25 -15.56 -11.06
CA ALA A 413 16.09 -14.79 -11.48
C ALA A 413 16.29 -13.29 -11.24
N CYS A 414 16.80 -12.90 -10.07
CA CYS A 414 16.98 -11.50 -9.72
C CYS A 414 18.19 -10.85 -10.38
N GLU A 415 19.27 -11.58 -10.65
CA GLU A 415 20.39 -11.08 -11.47
C GLU A 415 19.93 -10.80 -12.91
N ALA A 416 19.10 -11.68 -13.48
CA ALA A 416 18.50 -11.46 -14.79
C ALA A 416 17.59 -10.23 -14.80
N ALA A 417 16.76 -10.05 -13.78
CA ALA A 417 15.87 -8.91 -13.65
C ALA A 417 16.63 -7.58 -13.49
N VAL A 418 17.67 -7.52 -12.63
CA VAL A 418 18.53 -6.34 -12.47
C VAL A 418 19.24 -5.98 -13.79
N LYS A 419 19.65 -6.99 -14.57
CA LYS A 419 20.28 -6.76 -15.88
C LYS A 419 19.29 -6.24 -16.92
N ALA A 420 18.09 -6.80 -16.97
CA ALA A 420 17.06 -6.40 -17.91
C ALA A 420 16.47 -5.01 -17.59
N TYR A 421 16.36 -4.69 -16.29
CA TYR A 421 15.68 -3.50 -15.79
C TYR A 421 16.52 -2.77 -14.72
N PRO A 422 17.68 -2.17 -15.09
CA PRO A 422 18.62 -1.58 -14.13
C PRO A 422 18.07 -0.37 -13.34
N ASN A 423 17.00 0.25 -13.85
CA ASN A 423 16.33 1.38 -13.21
C ASN A 423 15.22 0.95 -12.23
N VAL A 424 14.83 -0.34 -12.23
CA VAL A 424 13.83 -0.87 -11.31
C VAL A 424 14.52 -1.24 -10.00
N VAL A 425 14.51 -0.30 -9.06
CA VAL A 425 15.26 -0.39 -7.80
C VAL A 425 14.88 -1.63 -6.97
N ARG A 426 13.60 -2.03 -6.98
CA ARG A 426 13.13 -3.19 -6.20
C ARG A 426 13.85 -4.49 -6.57
N PHE A 427 14.23 -4.71 -7.83
CA PHE A 427 14.95 -5.93 -8.21
C PHE A 427 16.33 -6.01 -7.58
N ARG A 428 16.95 -4.85 -7.31
CA ARG A 428 18.22 -4.80 -6.57
C ARG A 428 18.02 -5.15 -5.10
N TYR A 429 16.94 -4.69 -4.50
CA TYR A 429 16.56 -5.08 -3.14
C TYR A 429 16.23 -6.57 -3.03
N GLU A 430 15.42 -7.10 -3.94
CA GLU A 430 15.03 -8.52 -4.01
C GLU A 430 16.23 -9.44 -4.25
N LEU A 431 17.18 -9.02 -5.10
CA LEU A 431 18.48 -9.69 -5.22
C LEU A 431 19.21 -9.75 -3.87
N GLY A 432 19.23 -8.64 -3.14
CA GLY A 432 19.75 -8.58 -1.77
C GLY A 432 19.11 -9.60 -0.83
N ARG A 433 17.78 -9.75 -0.89
CA ARG A 433 17.05 -10.77 -0.10
C ARG A 433 17.42 -12.19 -0.52
N ALA A 434 17.52 -12.46 -1.82
CA ALA A 434 17.94 -13.75 -2.34
C ALA A 434 19.35 -14.12 -1.88
N LEU A 435 20.28 -13.15 -1.89
CA LEU A 435 21.65 -13.32 -1.40
C LEU A 435 21.68 -13.56 0.12
N LEU A 436 20.87 -12.87 0.92
CA LEU A 436 20.73 -13.13 2.36
C LEU A 436 20.24 -14.56 2.62
N ALA A 437 19.21 -15.01 1.91
CA ALA A 437 18.67 -16.36 2.04
C ALA A 437 19.70 -17.44 1.70
N ALA A 438 20.63 -17.15 0.77
CA ALA A 438 21.75 -18.01 0.43
C ALA A 438 22.98 -17.86 1.34
N GLY A 439 22.93 -16.99 2.36
CA GLY A 439 24.05 -16.75 3.29
C GLY A 439 25.18 -15.88 2.74
N LYS A 440 25.01 -15.25 1.57
CA LYS A 440 25.99 -14.33 0.96
C LYS A 440 25.87 -12.92 1.53
N VAL A 441 26.18 -12.77 2.82
CA VAL A 441 25.86 -11.57 3.62
C VAL A 441 26.48 -10.28 3.07
N ASP A 442 27.74 -10.30 2.61
CA ASP A 442 28.42 -9.09 2.15
C ASP A 442 27.90 -8.60 0.78
N GLU A 443 27.68 -9.54 -0.16
CA GLU A 443 27.06 -9.25 -1.45
C GLU A 443 25.63 -8.71 -1.25
N ALA A 444 24.88 -9.34 -0.33
CA ALA A 444 23.54 -8.91 0.01
C ALA A 444 23.51 -7.50 0.60
N ARG A 445 24.38 -7.20 1.58
CA ARG A 445 24.49 -5.87 2.18
C ARG A 445 24.73 -4.81 1.12
N LYS A 446 25.61 -5.08 0.16
CA LYS A 446 25.90 -4.16 -0.94
C LYS A 446 24.66 -3.93 -1.81
N ALA A 447 23.97 -4.99 -2.24
CA ALA A 447 22.77 -4.87 -3.06
C ALA A 447 21.63 -4.10 -2.33
N ILE A 448 21.42 -4.40 -1.04
CA ILE A 448 20.43 -3.72 -0.20
C ILE A 448 20.81 -2.24 -0.01
N GLN A 449 22.09 -1.93 0.24
CA GLN A 449 22.56 -0.55 0.36
C GLN A 449 22.32 0.24 -0.92
N GLU A 450 22.65 -0.32 -2.08
CA GLU A 450 22.39 0.33 -3.37
C GLU A 450 20.89 0.59 -3.62
N ALA A 451 20.01 -0.30 -3.15
CA ALA A 451 18.57 -0.08 -3.24
C ALA A 451 18.10 1.01 -2.25
N ALA A 452 18.61 1.00 -1.03
CA ALA A 452 18.31 2.01 -0.01
C ALA A 452 18.75 3.42 -0.44
N ASP A 453 19.96 3.54 -1.02
CA ASP A 453 20.51 4.80 -1.53
C ASP A 453 19.67 5.37 -2.69
N LYS A 454 18.96 4.49 -3.41
CA LYS A 454 18.00 4.84 -4.48
C LYS A 454 16.57 5.00 -3.96
N GLY A 455 16.37 5.10 -2.64
CA GLY A 455 15.07 5.40 -2.03
C GLY A 455 14.14 4.21 -1.79
N HIS A 456 14.66 2.97 -1.77
CA HIS A 456 13.84 1.80 -1.47
C HIS A 456 13.59 1.66 0.04
N ALA A 457 12.38 1.96 0.51
CA ALA A 457 12.08 2.06 1.95
C ALA A 457 12.30 0.76 2.71
N ARG A 458 11.86 -0.36 2.12
CA ARG A 458 12.05 -1.69 2.70
C ARG A 458 13.54 -2.09 2.79
N ALA A 459 14.39 -1.56 1.90
CA ALA A 459 15.82 -1.84 1.96
C ALA A 459 16.49 -1.14 3.14
N VAL A 460 16.06 0.09 3.48
CA VAL A 460 16.49 0.80 4.69
C VAL A 460 16.12 0.01 5.95
N PHE A 461 14.89 -0.54 6.00
CA PHE A 461 14.48 -1.46 7.06
C PHE A 461 15.39 -2.69 7.17
N GLU A 462 15.72 -3.31 6.04
CA GLU A 462 16.54 -4.52 6.04
C GLU A 462 17.97 -4.23 6.56
N LEU A 463 18.55 -3.07 6.21
CA LEU A 463 19.83 -2.62 6.79
C LEU A 463 19.73 -2.40 8.30
N ALA A 464 18.61 -1.84 8.78
CA ALA A 464 18.35 -1.67 10.21
C ALA A 464 18.29 -3.03 10.93
N TYR A 465 17.60 -4.01 10.34
CA TYR A 465 17.53 -5.37 10.85
C TYR A 465 18.89 -6.06 10.89
N MET A 466 19.72 -5.90 9.85
CA MET A 466 21.09 -6.40 9.83
C MET A 466 21.94 -5.77 10.93
N ALA A 467 21.79 -4.47 11.19
CA ALA A 467 22.49 -3.76 12.27
C ALA A 467 22.02 -4.20 13.66
N ALA A 468 20.74 -4.53 13.85
CA ALA A 468 20.20 -4.98 15.13
C ALA A 468 20.57 -6.44 15.47
N SER A 469 20.61 -7.32 14.47
CA SER A 469 20.76 -8.77 14.64
C SER A 469 22.22 -9.26 14.67
N ALA A 470 23.21 -8.35 14.61
CA ALA A 470 24.62 -8.69 14.38
C ALA A 470 24.87 -9.53 13.11
N THR A 471 24.02 -9.40 12.09
CA THR A 471 24.20 -10.14 10.82
C THR A 471 25.36 -9.54 10.03
N GLY A 472 26.53 -10.18 10.08
CA GLY A 472 27.76 -9.79 9.38
C GLY A 472 28.61 -8.70 10.05
N THR A 473 28.10 -8.00 11.07
CA THR A 473 28.83 -7.01 11.89
C THR A 473 28.38 -7.10 13.35
N ALA A 474 29.09 -6.45 14.29
CA ALA A 474 28.58 -6.33 15.66
C ALA A 474 27.22 -5.60 15.68
N ALA A 475 26.34 -5.99 16.62
CA ALA A 475 25.04 -5.33 16.78
C ALA A 475 25.21 -3.88 17.24
N ASP A 476 24.48 -2.97 16.60
CA ASP A 476 24.38 -1.57 16.99
C ASP A 476 22.90 -1.17 16.98
N ILE A 477 22.27 -1.28 18.15
CA ILE A 477 20.85 -0.99 18.33
C ILE A 477 20.54 0.49 18.10
N ARG A 478 21.46 1.41 18.44
CA ARG A 478 21.23 2.85 18.23
C ARG A 478 21.24 3.19 16.74
N LYS A 479 22.18 2.64 15.99
CA LYS A 479 22.20 2.75 14.53
C LYS A 479 20.97 2.11 13.89
N ALA A 480 20.58 0.92 14.34
CA ALA A 480 19.38 0.24 13.86
C ALA A 480 18.12 1.08 14.08
N ASN A 481 17.95 1.64 15.28
CA ASN A 481 16.83 2.51 15.62
C ASN A 481 16.76 3.77 14.73
N GLY A 482 17.91 4.37 14.39
CA GLY A 482 17.96 5.50 13.45
C GLY A 482 17.43 5.12 12.06
N LEU A 483 17.82 3.94 11.56
CA LEU A 483 17.35 3.42 10.27
C LEU A 483 15.88 2.97 10.31
N TYR A 484 15.42 2.38 11.42
CA TYR A 484 14.00 2.05 11.60
C TYR A 484 13.14 3.31 11.61
N ALA A 485 13.57 4.38 12.28
CA ALA A 485 12.87 5.66 12.24
C ALA A 485 12.79 6.22 10.82
N GLN A 486 13.91 6.22 10.08
CA GLN A 486 13.96 6.67 8.69
C GLN A 486 13.02 5.88 7.78
N ALA A 487 13.05 4.54 7.85
CA ALA A 487 12.18 3.70 7.04
C ALA A 487 10.69 3.84 7.44
N ALA A 488 10.40 4.04 8.73
CA ALA A 488 9.06 4.33 9.21
C ALA A 488 8.53 5.67 8.68
N ASP A 489 9.37 6.69 8.60
CA ASP A 489 9.04 8.00 8.00
C ASP A 489 8.77 7.89 6.49
N GLN A 490 9.41 6.92 5.81
CA GLN A 490 9.13 6.56 4.41
C GLN A 490 7.89 5.66 4.25
N GLY A 491 7.20 5.36 5.34
CA GLY A 491 5.96 4.59 5.32
C GLY A 491 6.13 3.07 5.50
N ASP A 492 7.34 2.54 5.71
CA ASP A 492 7.53 1.08 5.78
C ASP A 492 6.85 0.46 7.02
N PRO A 493 5.90 -0.49 6.85
CA PRO A 493 5.12 -1.01 7.98
C PRO A 493 5.93 -1.87 8.96
N ALA A 494 6.97 -2.57 8.52
CA ALA A 494 7.80 -3.35 9.45
C ALA A 494 8.76 -2.43 10.22
N ALA A 495 9.24 -1.36 9.60
CA ALA A 495 10.00 -0.32 10.27
C ALA A 495 9.17 0.42 11.31
N MET A 496 7.91 0.76 10.98
CA MET A 496 6.97 1.31 11.96
C MET A 496 6.79 0.37 13.15
N ALA A 497 6.64 -0.94 12.91
CA ALA A 497 6.52 -1.91 13.99
C ALA A 497 7.79 -2.02 14.85
N ALA A 498 8.96 -2.11 14.22
CA ALA A 498 10.24 -2.21 14.91
C ALA A 498 10.56 -0.93 15.70
N TRP A 499 10.39 0.23 15.08
CA TRP A 499 10.59 1.53 15.73
C TRP A 499 9.58 1.76 16.84
N GLY A 500 8.32 1.42 16.59
CA GLY A 500 7.24 1.49 17.57
C GLY A 500 7.55 0.66 18.81
N ARG A 501 8.02 -0.58 18.62
CA ARG A 501 8.45 -1.47 19.72
C ARG A 501 9.64 -0.92 20.49
N ALA A 502 10.63 -0.35 19.80
CA ALA A 502 11.81 0.25 20.44
C ALA A 502 11.40 1.44 21.34
N LEU A 503 10.58 2.36 20.83
CA LEU A 503 10.04 3.49 21.60
C LEU A 503 9.13 3.03 22.73
N PHE A 504 8.30 2.01 22.51
CA PHE A 504 7.37 1.51 23.52
C PHE A 504 8.08 0.92 24.73
N ASN A 505 9.21 0.24 24.51
CA ASN A 505 9.95 -0.47 25.56
C ASN A 505 11.24 0.25 26.00
N GLY A 506 11.66 1.33 25.32
CA GLY A 506 12.91 2.04 25.64
C GLY A 506 14.18 1.30 25.23
N VAL A 507 14.13 0.44 24.21
CA VAL A 507 15.26 -0.39 23.81
C VAL A 507 16.18 0.40 22.89
N GLY A 508 17.33 0.83 23.42
CA GLY A 508 18.34 1.60 22.67
C GLY A 508 17.87 3.00 22.25
N VAL A 509 16.83 3.53 22.90
CA VAL A 509 16.26 4.87 22.71
C VAL A 509 15.55 5.29 24.00
N GLU A 510 15.40 6.59 24.24
CA GLU A 510 14.54 7.10 25.32
C GLU A 510 13.08 6.60 25.13
N PRO A 511 12.45 6.02 26.18
CA PRO A 511 11.10 5.51 26.08
C PRO A 511 10.08 6.59 25.68
N ASN A 512 9.25 6.28 24.68
CA ASN A 512 8.06 7.06 24.36
C ASN A 512 6.88 6.11 24.04
N PRO A 513 6.21 5.57 25.07
CA PRO A 513 5.13 4.59 24.90
C PRO A 513 3.96 5.08 24.03
N ARG A 514 3.63 6.37 24.11
CA ARG A 514 2.55 6.94 23.29
C ARG A 514 2.89 6.91 21.80
N LYS A 515 4.07 7.40 21.43
CA LYS A 515 4.54 7.36 20.04
C LYS A 515 4.77 5.93 19.56
N GLY A 516 5.27 5.06 20.44
CA GLY A 516 5.47 3.64 20.15
C GLY A 516 4.16 2.92 19.82
N LEU A 517 3.13 3.13 20.64
CA LEU A 517 1.79 2.57 20.41
C LEU A 517 1.17 3.08 19.10
N ASP A 518 1.29 4.37 18.82
CA ASP A 518 0.78 4.98 17.58
C ASP A 518 1.42 4.35 16.33
N LEU A 519 2.74 4.14 16.33
CA LEU A 519 3.42 3.45 15.22
C LEU A 519 2.99 1.99 15.08
N LEU A 520 2.77 1.28 16.18
CA LEU A 520 2.26 -0.10 16.15
C LEU A 520 0.85 -0.16 15.56
N LEU A 521 -0.04 0.75 15.96
CA LEU A 521 -1.39 0.87 15.41
C LEU A 521 -1.37 1.14 13.90
N LYS A 522 -0.47 2.00 13.44
CA LYS A 522 -0.28 2.28 12.00
C LYS A 522 0.22 1.05 11.24
N ALA A 523 1.23 0.37 11.76
CA ALA A 523 1.74 -0.87 11.15
C ALA A 523 0.62 -1.93 11.06
N ALA A 524 -0.17 -2.10 12.12
CA ALA A 524 -1.31 -2.99 12.14
C ALA A 524 -2.40 -2.58 11.12
N ALA A 525 -2.70 -1.28 10.99
CA ALA A 525 -3.66 -0.79 9.99
C ALA A 525 -3.22 -1.11 8.55
N MET A 526 -1.91 -1.23 8.30
CA MET A 526 -1.30 -1.64 7.04
C MET A 526 -1.20 -3.17 6.86
N GLY A 527 -1.75 -3.95 7.81
CA GLY A 527 -1.76 -5.40 7.77
C GLY A 527 -0.52 -6.07 8.39
N HIS A 528 0.34 -5.34 9.10
CA HIS A 528 1.54 -5.92 9.72
C HIS A 528 1.17 -6.83 10.91
N ILE A 529 1.29 -8.14 10.67
CA ILE A 529 0.83 -9.18 11.59
C ILE A 529 1.52 -9.11 12.95
N SER A 530 2.85 -8.97 13.00
CA SER A 530 3.56 -8.93 14.28
C SER A 530 3.18 -7.69 15.11
N ALA A 531 2.81 -6.58 14.46
CA ALA A 531 2.35 -5.39 15.18
C ALA A 531 0.96 -5.62 15.79
N MET A 532 0.06 -6.32 15.08
CA MET A 532 -1.24 -6.74 15.64
C MET A 532 -1.04 -7.64 16.87
N ASN A 533 -0.09 -8.58 16.82
CA ASN A 533 0.24 -9.45 17.96
C ASN A 533 0.80 -8.67 19.15
N ASP A 534 1.65 -7.68 18.89
CA ASP A 534 2.17 -6.80 19.95
C ASP A 534 1.07 -5.99 20.59
N LEU A 535 0.18 -5.40 19.79
CA LEU A 535 -0.97 -4.65 20.27
C LEU A 535 -1.90 -5.55 21.08
N ALA A 536 -2.14 -6.78 20.63
CA ALA A 536 -2.92 -7.74 21.39
C ALA A 536 -2.31 -8.03 22.77
N LEU A 537 -0.99 -8.18 22.85
CA LEU A 537 -0.31 -8.38 24.13
C LEU A 537 -0.37 -7.12 25.01
N ILE A 538 -0.12 -5.94 24.43
CA ILE A 538 -0.17 -4.66 25.13
C ILE A 538 -1.55 -4.43 25.74
N PHE A 539 -2.63 -4.63 24.96
CA PHE A 539 -4.00 -4.48 25.45
C PHE A 539 -4.43 -5.62 26.36
N LYS A 540 -3.87 -6.82 26.23
CA LYS A 540 -4.17 -7.91 27.17
C LYS A 540 -3.60 -7.62 28.56
N GLU A 541 -2.36 -7.14 28.63
CA GLU A 541 -1.62 -6.99 29.89
C GLU A 541 -1.81 -5.61 30.52
N GLY A 542 -1.98 -4.57 29.71
CA GLY A 542 -1.97 -3.17 30.16
C GLY A 542 -0.59 -2.76 30.68
N ARG A 543 0.27 -2.20 29.81
CA ARG A 543 1.67 -1.86 30.15
C ARG A 543 2.06 -0.49 29.64
N ASN A 544 3.10 0.09 30.27
CA ASN A 544 3.71 1.37 29.88
C ASN A 544 2.70 2.53 29.72
N GLY A 545 1.71 2.60 30.62
CA GLY A 545 0.67 3.64 30.62
C GLY A 545 -0.53 3.37 29.70
N VAL A 546 -0.56 2.21 29.02
CA VAL A 546 -1.73 1.73 28.28
C VAL A 546 -2.56 0.83 29.19
N PRO A 547 -3.85 1.12 29.44
CA PRO A 547 -4.72 0.23 30.20
C PRO A 547 -4.97 -1.10 29.49
N ALA A 548 -5.27 -2.15 30.26
CA ALA A 548 -5.72 -3.40 29.69
C ALA A 548 -7.12 -3.25 29.08
N ASP A 549 -7.31 -3.81 27.89
CA ASP A 549 -8.53 -3.87 27.09
C ASP A 549 -8.61 -5.25 26.38
N PRO A 550 -9.20 -6.26 27.05
CA PRO A 550 -9.30 -7.61 26.49
C PRO A 550 -10.11 -7.70 25.20
N ALA A 551 -11.08 -6.80 25.00
CA ALA A 551 -11.90 -6.78 23.78
C ALA A 551 -11.05 -6.34 22.58
N ARG A 552 -10.28 -5.26 22.74
CA ARG A 552 -9.32 -4.81 21.71
C ARG A 552 -8.23 -5.84 21.46
N ALA A 553 -7.71 -6.47 22.51
CA ALA A 553 -6.74 -7.55 22.36
C ALA A 553 -7.27 -8.70 21.51
N LEU A 554 -8.50 -9.15 21.76
CA LEU A 554 -9.16 -10.19 20.98
C LEU A 554 -9.39 -9.77 19.53
N SER A 555 -9.76 -8.51 19.28
CA SER A 555 -10.01 -8.01 17.92
C SER A 555 -8.73 -8.03 17.08
N PHE A 556 -7.59 -7.59 17.63
CA PHE A 556 -6.29 -7.69 16.95
C PHE A 556 -5.88 -9.14 16.68
N LEU A 557 -6.12 -10.06 17.61
CA LEU A 557 -5.81 -11.50 17.41
C LEU A 557 -6.67 -12.13 16.31
N LYS A 558 -7.96 -11.76 16.21
CA LYS A 558 -8.81 -12.21 15.11
C LYS A 558 -8.30 -11.69 13.76
N ALA A 559 -7.95 -10.40 13.70
CA ALA A 559 -7.43 -9.80 12.47
C ALA A 559 -6.10 -10.43 12.01
N SER A 560 -5.20 -10.77 12.93
CA SER A 560 -3.95 -11.46 12.58
C SER A 560 -4.18 -12.92 12.14
N MET A 561 -5.15 -13.62 12.72
CA MET A 561 -5.56 -14.97 12.29
C MET A 561 -6.13 -15.01 10.86
N GLU A 562 -6.95 -14.02 10.49
CA GLU A 562 -7.49 -13.91 9.11
C GLU A 562 -6.37 -13.79 8.07
N ARG A 563 -5.20 -13.31 8.47
CA ARG A 563 -3.98 -13.18 7.65
C ARG A 563 -3.08 -14.42 7.73
N GLN A 564 -3.65 -15.57 8.14
CA GLN A 564 -3.04 -16.91 8.16
C GLN A 564 -1.83 -17.07 9.08
N GLU A 565 -1.77 -16.34 10.20
CA GLU A 565 -0.65 -16.50 11.14
C GLU A 565 -0.90 -17.55 12.22
N VAL A 566 0.01 -18.52 12.32
CA VAL A 566 -0.03 -19.62 13.30
C VAL A 566 0.26 -19.15 14.73
N TYR A 567 1.04 -18.07 14.91
CA TYR A 567 1.44 -17.60 16.25
C TYR A 567 0.28 -16.91 16.99
N SER A 568 -0.60 -16.19 16.29
CA SER A 568 -1.84 -15.63 16.82
C SER A 568 -2.75 -16.68 17.44
N MET A 569 -2.81 -17.88 16.83
CA MET A 569 -3.55 -19.02 17.38
C MET A 569 -2.98 -19.46 18.73
N SER A 570 -1.65 -19.42 18.90
CA SER A 570 -1.00 -19.78 20.15
C SER A 570 -1.27 -18.79 21.27
N ILE A 571 -1.37 -17.48 20.97
CA ILE A 571 -1.70 -16.43 21.95
C ILE A 571 -3.14 -16.60 22.48
N LEU A 572 -4.07 -17.06 21.63
CA LEU A 572 -5.45 -17.40 22.01
C LEU A 572 -5.60 -18.77 22.70
N GLY A 573 -4.51 -19.54 22.83
CA GLY A 573 -4.57 -20.91 23.36
C GLY A 573 -5.28 -21.90 22.44
N LEU A 574 -5.43 -21.57 21.14
CA LEU A 574 -6.01 -22.47 20.14
C LEU A 574 -4.91 -23.36 19.56
N ALA A 575 -5.11 -24.69 19.59
CA ALA A 575 -4.23 -25.62 18.89
C ALA A 575 -4.26 -25.31 17.39
N GLY A 576 -3.12 -24.89 16.83
CA GLY A 576 -2.98 -24.51 15.42
C GLY A 576 -3.39 -25.63 14.48
N ARG A 577 -4.65 -25.65 14.04
CA ARG A 577 -5.06 -26.49 12.93
C ARG A 577 -4.69 -25.76 11.66
N ARG A 578 -3.73 -26.31 10.91
CA ARG A 578 -3.57 -25.98 9.48
C ARG A 578 -4.96 -26.10 8.84
N PHE A 579 -5.51 -25.00 8.33
CA PHE A 579 -6.59 -25.07 7.38
C PHE A 579 -6.01 -25.69 6.10
N GLN A 580 -5.95 -27.01 6.03
CA GLN A 580 -5.91 -27.69 4.74
C GLN A 580 -7.19 -27.27 4.02
N THR A 581 -7.03 -26.77 2.80
CA THR A 581 -8.11 -26.43 1.88
C THR A 581 -9.18 -27.52 1.90
N ALA A 582 -10.30 -27.26 2.57
CA ALA A 582 -11.43 -28.17 2.54
C ALA A 582 -11.98 -28.14 1.12
N ALA A 583 -11.88 -29.28 0.43
CA ALA A 583 -12.57 -29.51 -0.83
C ALA A 583 -14.05 -29.15 -0.68
N VAL A 584 -14.59 -28.44 -1.66
CA VAL A 584 -15.98 -27.99 -1.74
C VAL A 584 -16.92 -29.21 -1.57
N CYS A 585 -17.52 -29.36 -0.39
CA CYS A 585 -18.64 -30.27 -0.21
C CYS A 585 -19.94 -29.55 -0.60
N LYS A 586 -20.55 -29.99 -1.70
CA LYS A 586 -21.91 -29.60 -2.08
C LYS A 586 -22.91 -30.07 -0.99
N PRO A 587 -23.94 -29.27 -0.66
CA PRO A 587 -24.87 -29.63 0.40
C PRO A 587 -25.78 -30.79 -0.04
N LYS A 588 -25.77 -31.88 0.71
CA LYS A 588 -26.86 -32.86 0.73
C LYS A 588 -27.83 -32.50 1.85
N VAL A 589 -29.09 -32.33 1.50
CA VAL A 589 -30.20 -32.11 2.45
C VAL A 589 -30.38 -33.37 3.29
N ILE A 590 -30.22 -33.27 4.61
CA ILE A 590 -30.54 -34.34 5.57
C ILE A 590 -31.86 -34.00 6.25
N THR A 591 -32.94 -34.61 5.79
CA THR A 591 -34.27 -34.60 6.43
C THR A 591 -34.40 -35.77 7.39
N LYS A 592 -33.85 -35.64 8.60
CA LYS A 592 -34.28 -36.27 9.88
C LYS A 592 -33.13 -36.24 10.90
N ILE A 593 -33.31 -35.46 11.97
CA ILE A 593 -32.46 -35.52 13.16
C ILE A 593 -33.16 -36.41 14.19
N ARG A 594 -32.50 -37.48 14.64
CA ARG A 594 -32.94 -38.32 15.76
C ARG A 594 -32.11 -37.93 16.97
N VAL A 595 -32.75 -37.40 18.01
CA VAL A 595 -32.10 -37.02 19.27
C VAL A 595 -31.86 -38.29 20.10
N ILE A 596 -30.60 -38.58 20.41
CA ILE A 596 -30.22 -39.58 21.42
C ILE A 596 -29.53 -38.81 22.56
N ARG A 597 -30.09 -38.90 23.77
CA ARG A 597 -29.46 -38.39 25.00
C ARG A 597 -28.36 -39.36 25.42
N ALA A 598 -27.11 -38.86 25.50
CA ALA A 598 -26.01 -39.56 26.17
C ALA A 598 -25.86 -39.04 27.62
N PRO A 599 -25.49 -39.90 28.60
CA PRO A 599 -25.29 -39.48 29.98
C PRO A 599 -23.97 -38.71 30.16
N ALA A 600 -23.93 -37.82 31.15
CA ALA A 600 -22.79 -36.96 31.45
C ALA A 600 -21.57 -37.75 31.97
N PRO A 601 -20.34 -37.40 31.57
CA PRO A 601 -19.13 -38.01 32.13
C PRO A 601 -18.85 -37.50 33.56
N PRO A 602 -18.19 -38.30 34.42
CA PRO A 602 -17.85 -37.90 35.78
C PRO A 602 -16.75 -36.84 35.80
N MET A 603 -16.87 -35.91 36.75
CA MET A 603 -15.89 -34.82 36.99
C MET A 603 -14.57 -35.39 37.52
N ILE A 604 -13.48 -35.10 36.80
CA ILE A 604 -12.11 -35.34 37.25
C ILE A 604 -11.58 -34.03 37.82
N THR A 605 -11.17 -34.03 39.10
CA THR A 605 -10.51 -32.89 39.74
C THR A 605 -9.05 -32.79 39.30
N PRO A 606 -8.53 -31.59 38.97
CA PRO A 606 -7.13 -31.42 38.57
C PRO A 606 -6.20 -31.42 39.80
N PRO A 607 -4.95 -31.93 39.68
CA PRO A 607 -3.97 -31.88 40.76
C PRO A 607 -3.41 -30.46 40.95
N PRO A 608 -2.81 -30.15 42.12
CA PRO A 608 -2.31 -28.81 42.44
C PRO A 608 -1.11 -28.42 41.54
N VAL A 609 -1.18 -27.22 40.99
CA VAL A 609 -0.17 -26.63 40.10
C VAL A 609 0.98 -26.06 40.92
N LYS A 610 2.23 -26.48 40.63
CA LYS A 610 3.45 -25.83 41.14
C LYS A 610 3.71 -24.51 40.39
N PRO A 611 4.25 -23.47 41.05
CA PRO A 611 4.53 -22.20 40.39
C PRO A 611 5.57 -22.36 39.28
N MET A 612 5.25 -21.76 38.13
CA MET A 612 6.03 -21.79 36.90
C MET A 612 7.19 -20.76 37.01
N PRO A 613 8.44 -21.11 36.68
CA PRO A 613 9.52 -20.13 36.60
C PRO A 613 9.30 -19.14 35.43
N PRO A 614 9.88 -17.93 35.48
CA PRO A 614 9.64 -16.89 34.47
C PRO A 614 10.01 -17.37 33.06
N LEU A 615 9.13 -17.06 32.11
CA LEU A 615 9.30 -17.36 30.68
C LEU A 615 10.48 -16.55 30.12
N ILE A 616 11.52 -17.25 29.70
CA ILE A 616 12.59 -16.73 28.86
C ILE A 616 12.01 -16.45 27.46
N GLU A 617 12.30 -15.27 26.92
CA GLU A 617 11.89 -14.79 25.59
C GLU A 617 12.21 -15.79 24.46
N PRO A 618 11.42 -15.82 23.37
CA PRO A 618 11.81 -16.60 22.19
C PRO A 618 13.07 -16.00 21.54
N ALA A 619 14.12 -16.81 21.48
CA ALA A 619 15.39 -16.45 20.84
C ALA A 619 15.24 -16.11 19.34
N PRO A 620 16.07 -15.21 18.80
CA PRO A 620 16.09 -14.93 17.37
C PRO A 620 16.54 -16.16 16.58
N TRP A 621 15.90 -16.37 15.44
CA TRP A 621 16.18 -17.41 14.45
C TRP A 621 17.69 -17.54 14.17
N ARG A 622 18.30 -18.67 14.54
CA ARG A 622 19.66 -19.04 14.09
C ARG A 622 19.56 -19.84 12.79
N GLY A 623 20.16 -19.32 11.72
CA GLY A 623 20.38 -20.06 10.48
C GLY A 623 21.16 -21.35 10.73
N GLY A 624 20.64 -22.46 10.21
CA GLY A 624 21.28 -23.77 10.26
C GLY A 624 22.59 -23.76 9.45
N ARG A 625 23.70 -24.09 10.12
CA ARG A 625 24.98 -24.36 9.48
C ARG A 625 25.08 -25.88 9.34
N SER A 626 24.93 -26.40 8.12
CA SER A 626 25.28 -27.79 7.80
C SER A 626 26.80 -27.91 7.77
N GLY A 627 27.33 -28.75 8.65
CA GLY A 627 28.74 -29.13 8.69
C GLY A 627 28.81 -30.60 9.06
N ASP A 628 29.23 -31.40 8.08
CA ASP A 628 29.45 -32.84 8.16
C ASP A 628 30.28 -33.27 9.38
N ARG A 629 29.92 -34.43 9.97
CA ARG A 629 30.82 -35.59 10.16
C ARG A 629 30.12 -36.78 10.88
N PRO A 630 30.65 -38.00 10.76
CA PRO A 630 29.88 -39.21 10.50
C PRO A 630 29.43 -39.95 11.76
N SER A 631 28.47 -40.86 11.56
CA SER A 631 28.06 -41.90 12.50
C SER A 631 29.26 -42.71 13.03
N PRO A 632 29.14 -43.29 14.24
CA PRO A 632 28.85 -44.72 14.23
C PRO A 632 27.93 -45.23 15.36
N SER A 633 27.22 -46.30 14.98
CA SER A 633 26.81 -47.49 15.75
C SER A 633 26.21 -47.37 17.16
N ARG A 634 25.01 -47.96 17.25
CA ARG A 634 24.39 -48.55 18.44
C ARG A 634 25.37 -49.43 19.23
N GLN A 635 25.36 -49.28 20.56
CA GLN A 635 25.26 -50.43 21.46
C GLN A 635 24.78 -50.01 22.85
N SER A 636 24.17 -50.99 23.49
CA SER A 636 23.37 -50.99 24.70
C SER A 636 24.17 -51.01 26.00
N SER A 637 23.41 -50.85 27.09
CA SER A 637 23.51 -51.49 28.41
C SER A 637 24.41 -50.89 29.51
N THR A 638 23.71 -50.69 30.64
CA THR A 638 24.03 -51.00 32.05
C THR A 638 24.93 -50.07 32.87
N ASP A 639 24.27 -49.50 33.89
CA ASP A 639 24.58 -49.54 35.33
C ASP A 639 25.89 -48.98 35.90
N ASP A 640 25.64 -48.09 36.87
CA ASP A 640 26.13 -48.10 38.25
C ASP A 640 27.17 -47.06 38.70
N SER A 641 26.87 -46.52 39.89
CA SER A 641 27.77 -46.08 40.96
C SER A 641 28.49 -44.73 40.85
N THR A 642 28.00 -43.77 41.64
CA THR A 642 28.78 -42.78 42.41
C THR A 642 29.49 -43.47 43.60
N PRO A 643 30.25 -42.80 44.50
CA PRO A 643 30.66 -41.38 44.60
C PRO A 643 32.17 -41.19 44.91
N ASP A 644 32.63 -39.93 44.98
CA ASP A 644 33.02 -39.27 46.24
C ASP A 644 34.20 -38.27 46.14
N SER A 645 34.11 -37.27 47.02
CA SER A 645 35.16 -36.45 47.66
C SER A 645 35.65 -35.15 47.00
N GLY A 646 35.57 -34.07 47.79
CA GLY A 646 36.62 -33.04 47.84
C GLY A 646 36.22 -31.58 47.62
N THR A 647 35.62 -30.93 48.62
CA THR A 647 35.83 -29.49 48.94
C THR A 647 36.78 -29.42 50.16
N PRO A 648 37.31 -28.28 50.64
CA PRO A 648 37.05 -26.86 50.31
C PRO A 648 38.33 -26.00 50.17
N ASP A 649 38.19 -24.69 49.88
CA ASP A 649 38.77 -23.61 50.70
C ASP A 649 38.53 -22.20 50.10
N THR A 650 38.04 -21.30 50.96
CA THR A 650 38.08 -19.82 50.91
C THR A 650 39.08 -19.38 52.02
N PRO A 651 39.34 -18.10 52.39
CA PRO A 651 38.79 -16.79 51.98
C PRO A 651 39.88 -15.68 51.85
N ASP A 652 39.48 -14.43 51.52
CA ASP A 652 39.66 -13.23 52.38
C ASP A 652 39.57 -11.89 51.62
N SER A 653 38.95 -10.91 52.31
CA SER A 653 38.68 -9.50 51.94
C SER A 653 39.85 -8.58 52.40
N PRO A 654 39.74 -7.24 52.66
CA PRO A 654 38.72 -6.19 52.38
C PRO A 654 39.33 -4.78 52.02
N THR A 655 38.50 -3.73 52.15
CA THR A 655 38.76 -2.35 52.68
C THR A 655 38.92 -1.09 51.77
N THR A 656 37.87 -0.24 51.83
CA THR A 656 37.79 1.22 52.19
C THR A 656 38.33 2.37 51.32
N GLY A 657 37.53 3.45 51.21
CA GLY A 657 38.02 4.84 51.15
C GLY A 657 37.11 5.91 50.49
N GLU A 658 36.25 6.58 51.27
CA GLU A 658 35.94 8.05 51.15
C GLU A 658 37.07 8.85 51.88
N PRO A 659 37.21 10.22 51.90
CA PRO A 659 36.23 11.34 51.75
C PRO A 659 36.82 12.62 51.04
N PRO A 660 36.62 13.91 51.45
CA PRO A 660 35.51 14.85 51.15
C PRO A 660 35.92 16.30 50.68
N GLY A 661 34.92 17.20 50.49
CA GLY A 661 35.02 18.69 50.59
C GLY A 661 35.09 19.47 49.26
N THR A 662 34.59 20.70 49.04
CA THR A 662 33.98 21.78 49.87
C THR A 662 33.49 22.92 48.95
N ASP A 663 32.38 23.57 49.36
CA ASP A 663 32.05 25.01 49.40
C ASP A 663 32.06 26.01 48.21
N GLY A 664 31.04 26.90 48.26
CA GLY A 664 31.09 28.32 47.88
C GLY A 664 30.01 28.76 46.87
N SER A 665 28.81 29.24 47.27
CA SER A 665 28.44 30.64 47.59
C SER A 665 28.66 31.63 46.41
N THR A 666 27.83 32.63 46.06
CA THR A 666 26.78 33.39 46.76
C THR A 666 26.03 34.34 45.78
N THR A 667 24.94 34.98 46.26
CA THR A 667 24.24 36.21 45.83
C THR A 667 23.07 36.07 44.83
N GLY A 668 21.87 36.65 45.03
CA GLY A 668 21.36 37.49 46.11
C GLY A 668 20.34 38.53 45.58
N PHE A 669 19.22 38.70 46.29
CA PHE A 669 18.18 39.77 46.19
C PHE A 669 17.31 39.79 44.93
N GLY A 670 15.98 40.01 44.95
CA GLY A 670 14.94 40.46 45.89
C GLY A 670 13.75 40.80 44.95
N GLY A 671 12.46 40.62 45.20
CA GLY A 671 11.62 40.77 46.38
C GLY A 671 10.34 41.52 45.91
N ILE A 672 9.19 41.12 46.46
CA ILE A 672 7.91 41.88 46.56
C ILE A 672 7.02 41.88 45.30
N SER A 673 5.68 41.82 45.33
CA SER A 673 4.64 41.28 46.24
C SER A 673 3.29 41.67 45.61
N THR A 674 2.37 40.70 45.52
CA THR A 674 0.91 40.79 45.78
C THR A 674 -0.09 41.66 44.97
N VAL A 675 -1.34 41.15 45.02
CA VAL A 675 -2.68 41.79 44.92
C VAL A 675 -3.30 41.70 43.51
N ARG A 676 -4.51 41.18 43.23
CA ARG A 676 -5.76 40.69 43.89
C ARG A 676 -6.45 39.83 42.78
N GLY A 677 -7.28 38.80 43.00
CA GLY A 677 -8.33 38.60 43.99
C GLY A 677 -9.67 38.52 43.26
N GLY A 678 -10.36 37.37 43.34
CA GLY A 678 -11.69 37.11 42.77
C GLY A 678 -11.85 35.67 42.31
#